data_AF-A0A7H8TBX6-F1
#
_entry.id   AF-A0A7H8TBX6-F1
#
_cell.length_a   1.000
_cell.length_b   1.000
_cell.length_c   1.000
_cell.angle_alpha   90.00
_cell.angle_beta   90.00
_cell.angle_gamma   90.00
#
_symmetry.space_group_name_H-M   'P 1'
#
loop_
_entity.id
_entity.type
_entity.pdbx_description
1 polymer ?
#
loop_
_entity_poly.entity_id
_entity_poly.type
_entity_poly.pdbx_seq_one_letter_code
_entity_poly.pdbx_strand_id
1 'polypeptide(L)'
;MPRHGFARLRLVAAAAVLAAGLSPSLPAAAAPDVPPETVVPATLRSTYTSATLISPDTTLGGDGAGARGVFHRLEGHTRVWTRYDDGRSFDAPAFNSSAIAVGTGSDVLAYRYGSTVDFWNPADGTTATVQVPEGQTVFAGGVFGSTVVTSGYVTAEDGTSTRVTHLLSPAPDGSTRDVIVAGEPAGMKLAAPVRGDAADLFFRAVMDGSARMVAVDLQTGQVKSWTPPLPAGYAKMSPEHLAVYAGAAGSKVYVYSRSDLSAAPTEVTLDGADGTTPADDLSVVGDWLVHRPGGNAQVTAVPIAGGDPVTLLPSSGSGISAAPDGTAVTIGRTGADDWGIQRIHPGPDGKPVVTMIKALPKPPYEIQGLALEQGRLLVADQSRGQYRDSYLRTVAVSGTPAFGERSSFDGTEPMYDCPAQEGGCAVHGTADNRVVWLMKDSANYDLLRVDGPAPYSFRSRGVPAGGRITDVSGEYLIHTTATQQSVIEIDGTTVLTRTPVAATLSGGTLWTAGSTPGSVTAYDLTAKRTTENLTTDADCSFTELQALGRYLYWACADGRAGVYDRTVKESVPVPGGEAKLGDGYVVTHDKQAGKLTMTTVVDGTPVSRVIGDMPDTGASQRDLRWTVDESGANAAYVDAEERVHLVPSDVPQQPLRLLGPVRNAPSVEAHEVDTTPDTLTTMLLSKPSAGWDLTVRNRATGKVYSDGRDGGAARGELSVGWHGDDPTVGGDVFVPNGVYDWTLTVTPADGVGAPLTVRGSVKLLHGDPVRHDHAGPDGLPDGAGDLLTLNSSGTLTFQQGTGKGTFSGKVSGSGWSTKAVAVPFGDLNRDRCNDVLVRMSDGSLRGYKVKCGLAPATSMSYTKLGTGWNAYDVLTSPGDLTGDKRPDLLARKASTGDVYLFAAKSDGTLAAGKKIRSAWTGYTKIVGAGDLNGDGHGDVLARDRAGTLWRYNGLGNGLLKDRVKVFGGWGSGYDVIVGPGDITGDGKADLVSRDGSGNVWRNNGDGKGSFGARVKIAGGWQGYKGIF
;
A
#
# COMPACT_ATOMS: atom_id res chain seq x y z
N MET A 1 -27.51 -3.11 58.68
CA MET A 1 -26.75 -2.29 59.67
C MET A 1 -25.39 -2.94 59.88
N PRO A 2 -24.29 -2.18 60.05
CA PRO A 2 -24.08 -0.73 59.85
C PRO A 2 -23.03 -0.43 58.75
N ARG A 3 -23.21 0.61 57.92
CA ARG A 3 -22.75 2.05 58.00
C ARG A 3 -21.30 2.23 57.51
N HIS A 4 -20.91 3.22 56.69
CA HIS A 4 -21.28 4.64 56.53
C HIS A 4 -21.17 5.04 55.02
N GLY A 5 -21.95 5.94 54.38
CA GLY A 5 -22.37 7.33 54.69
C GLY A 5 -21.23 8.30 54.33
N PHE A 6 -21.28 9.33 53.47
CA PHE A 6 -22.26 10.41 53.20
C PHE A 6 -21.83 11.11 51.87
N ALA A 7 -22.70 11.46 50.91
CA ALA A 7 -23.62 12.62 50.79
C ALA A 7 -23.04 13.83 50.02
N ARG A 8 -23.86 14.27 49.04
CA ARG A 8 -23.77 15.46 48.18
C ARG A 8 -23.83 16.77 48.99
N LEU A 9 -23.36 17.89 48.44
CA LEU A 9 -24.20 19.08 48.22
C LEU A 9 -23.56 20.17 47.33
N ARG A 10 -24.42 20.82 46.53
CA ARG A 10 -24.26 22.11 45.85
C ARG A 10 -24.52 23.29 46.82
N LEU A 11 -23.95 24.47 46.54
CA LEU A 11 -24.51 25.86 46.56
C LEU A 11 -23.32 26.85 46.62
N VAL A 12 -23.08 27.77 45.66
CA VAL A 12 -23.72 29.09 45.36
C VAL A 12 -23.58 30.16 46.47
N ALA A 13 -22.78 31.21 46.19
CA ALA A 13 -22.98 32.67 46.46
C ALA A 13 -21.62 33.42 46.24
N ALA A 14 -21.47 34.33 45.25
CA ALA A 14 -21.70 35.80 45.27
C ALA A 14 -20.83 36.57 46.30
N ALA A 15 -20.21 37.74 46.08
CA ALA A 15 -19.94 38.67 44.96
C ALA A 15 -19.00 39.78 45.52
N ALA A 16 -18.21 40.49 44.68
CA ALA A 16 -17.88 41.91 44.86
C ALA A 16 -17.14 42.49 43.65
N VAL A 17 -17.49 43.74 43.34
CA VAL A 17 -17.24 44.53 42.13
C VAL A 17 -16.05 45.48 42.35
N LEU A 18 -15.26 45.74 41.32
CA LEU A 18 -14.71 47.08 41.08
C LEU A 18 -14.75 47.40 39.58
N ALA A 19 -15.43 48.49 39.25
CA ALA A 19 -15.67 48.99 37.90
C ALA A 19 -14.71 50.15 37.58
N ALA A 20 -14.19 50.19 36.35
CA ALA A 20 -13.88 51.45 35.66
C ALA A 20 -13.74 51.24 34.14
N GLY A 21 -14.74 51.74 33.40
CA GLY A 21 -14.61 52.39 32.09
C GLY A 21 -14.20 51.56 30.87
N LEU A 22 -15.15 51.35 29.94
CA LEU A 22 -15.10 51.81 28.54
C LEU A 22 -16.32 51.26 27.76
N SER A 23 -16.86 52.13 26.90
CA SER A 23 -17.99 52.08 25.95
C SER A 23 -18.56 50.72 25.51
N PRO A 24 -19.90 50.60 25.26
CA PRO A 24 -20.50 49.38 24.73
C PRO A 24 -20.14 49.21 23.25
N SER A 25 -19.26 48.25 22.95
CA SER A 25 -19.21 47.61 21.64
C SER A 25 -20.43 46.70 21.50
N LEU A 26 -21.17 46.87 20.40
CA LEU A 26 -22.19 45.92 19.97
C LEU A 26 -21.60 44.50 19.97
N PRO A 27 -22.34 43.45 20.40
CA PRO A 27 -21.84 42.09 20.26
C PRO A 27 -21.66 41.81 18.78
N ALA A 28 -20.40 41.67 18.35
CA ALA A 28 -20.10 41.00 17.10
C ALA A 28 -20.77 39.63 17.16
N ALA A 29 -21.57 39.31 16.15
CA ALA A 29 -22.05 37.95 15.98
C ALA A 29 -20.83 37.03 16.04
N ALA A 30 -20.85 36.05 16.94
CA ALA A 30 -19.83 35.01 16.95
C ALA A 30 -19.80 34.40 15.56
N ALA A 31 -18.61 34.38 14.94
CA ALA A 31 -18.41 33.61 13.72
C ALA A 31 -18.86 32.18 14.00
N PRO A 32 -19.59 31.51 13.09
CA PRO A 32 -19.91 30.11 13.27
C PRO A 32 -18.60 29.34 13.50
N ASP A 33 -18.57 28.48 14.53
CA ASP A 33 -17.41 27.65 14.84
C ASP A 33 -16.96 26.93 13.56
N VAL A 34 -15.75 27.22 13.09
CA VAL A 34 -15.13 26.48 11.99
C VAL A 34 -15.01 25.04 12.46
N PRO A 35 -15.55 24.05 11.71
CA PRO A 35 -15.43 22.64 12.09
C PRO A 35 -13.95 22.30 12.30
N PRO A 36 -13.60 21.53 13.34
CA PRO A 36 -12.21 21.17 13.59
C PRO A 36 -11.66 20.38 12.40
N GLU A 37 -10.70 20.98 11.68
CA GLU A 37 -9.90 20.29 10.66
C GLU A 37 -8.84 19.42 11.33
N THR A 38 -8.32 18.45 10.58
CA THR A 38 -7.18 17.64 11.04
C THR A 38 -6.01 17.74 10.07
N VAL A 39 -4.84 18.08 10.61
CA VAL A 39 -3.62 18.29 9.83
C VAL A 39 -2.72 17.06 9.96
N VAL A 40 -2.52 16.36 8.86
CA VAL A 40 -1.49 15.34 8.72
C VAL A 40 -0.14 16.05 8.57
N PRO A 41 0.85 15.80 9.45
CA PRO A 41 2.15 16.45 9.36
C PRO A 41 2.89 16.01 8.09
N ALA A 42 3.72 16.91 7.57
CA ALA A 42 4.57 16.65 6.42
C ALA A 42 5.59 15.53 6.73
N THR A 43 5.86 14.68 5.75
CA THR A 43 6.92 13.68 5.85
C THR A 43 8.26 14.38 5.62
N LEU A 44 9.20 14.28 6.57
CA LEU A 44 10.53 14.87 6.41
C LEU A 44 11.46 13.98 5.58
N ARG A 45 12.35 14.59 4.79
CA ARG A 45 13.43 13.88 4.10
C ARG A 45 14.34 13.12 5.06
N SER A 46 14.93 12.04 4.57
CA SER A 46 16.01 11.36 5.30
C SER A 46 17.29 12.21 5.42
N THR A 47 17.50 13.14 4.49
CA THR A 47 18.68 14.04 4.43
C THR A 47 18.34 15.46 4.87
N TYR A 48 19.26 16.07 5.60
CA TYR A 48 19.22 17.49 5.97
C TYR A 48 19.30 18.40 4.74
N THR A 49 18.89 19.66 4.88
CA THR A 49 19.15 20.69 3.87
C THR A 49 20.63 20.74 3.55
N SER A 50 20.96 20.58 2.27
CA SER A 50 22.34 20.49 1.82
C SER A 50 23.04 21.86 1.83
N ALA A 51 24.27 21.88 2.33
CA ALA A 51 25.14 23.04 2.25
C ALA A 51 26.61 22.61 2.09
N THR A 52 27.43 23.43 1.45
CA THR A 52 28.87 23.17 1.29
C THR A 52 29.65 24.47 1.31
N LEU A 53 30.64 24.57 2.19
CA LEU A 53 31.47 25.76 2.31
C LEU A 53 32.24 26.04 1.00
N ILE A 54 32.46 27.33 0.70
CA ILE A 54 33.32 27.75 -0.42
C ILE A 54 34.76 27.78 0.08
N SER A 55 35.70 27.24 -0.70
CA SER A 55 37.13 27.24 -0.35
C SER A 55 37.44 26.79 1.09
N PRO A 56 36.85 25.71 1.63
CA PRO A 56 36.96 25.45 3.07
C PRO A 56 38.27 24.83 3.51
N ASP A 57 39.05 24.31 2.59
CA ASP A 57 40.39 23.83 2.88
C ASP A 57 41.26 24.04 1.65
N THR A 58 41.51 25.31 1.32
CA THR A 58 42.44 25.58 0.22
C THR A 58 43.84 25.29 0.73
N THR A 59 44.67 24.52 0.03
CA THR A 59 46.10 24.35 0.42
C THR A 59 46.96 25.55 0.02
N LEU A 60 46.43 26.39 -0.88
CA LEU A 60 46.97 27.67 -1.35
C LEU A 60 45.81 28.65 -1.49
N GLY A 61 45.91 29.85 -0.88
CA GLY A 61 44.90 30.90 -0.98
C GLY A 61 44.09 31.15 0.27
N GLY A 62 43.02 31.93 0.15
CA GLY A 62 42.15 32.27 1.26
C GLY A 62 40.98 31.30 1.42
N ASP A 63 40.61 31.02 2.68
CA ASP A 63 39.42 30.21 2.95
C ASP A 63 38.14 31.06 2.80
N GLY A 64 36.97 30.42 2.67
CA GLY A 64 35.70 31.12 2.48
C GLY A 64 35.06 31.67 3.75
N ALA A 65 35.78 31.78 4.86
CA ALA A 65 35.28 32.37 6.10
C ALA A 65 35.95 33.72 6.39
N GLY A 66 35.13 34.71 6.73
CA GLY A 66 35.54 36.01 7.24
C GLY A 66 35.27 36.16 8.73
N ALA A 67 35.46 37.38 9.25
CA ALA A 67 35.24 37.69 10.66
C ALA A 67 33.75 37.87 11.01
N ARG A 68 32.91 38.21 10.02
CA ARG A 68 31.47 38.48 10.21
C ARG A 68 30.57 37.43 9.59
N GLY A 69 31.06 36.63 8.65
CA GLY A 69 30.28 35.54 8.07
C GLY A 69 31.09 34.59 7.20
N VAL A 70 30.37 33.62 6.62
CA VAL A 70 30.95 32.53 5.83
C VAL A 70 30.26 32.38 4.48
N PHE A 71 31.06 32.16 3.44
CA PHE A 71 30.57 31.86 2.09
C PHE A 71 30.36 30.36 1.90
N HIS A 72 29.19 29.98 1.38
CA HIS A 72 28.83 28.59 1.13
C HIS A 72 27.81 28.47 0.00
N ARG A 73 27.58 27.25 -0.47
CA ARG A 73 26.44 26.89 -1.31
C ARG A 73 25.35 26.34 -0.39
N LEU A 74 24.11 26.77 -0.64
CA LEU A 74 22.93 26.32 0.10
C LEU A 74 21.94 25.75 -0.91
N GLU A 75 21.25 24.67 -0.54
CA GLU A 75 20.19 24.08 -1.35
C GLU A 75 19.20 25.12 -1.85
N GLY A 76 18.88 25.10 -3.16
CA GLY A 76 18.01 26.10 -3.80
C GLY A 76 18.71 27.42 -4.19
N HIS A 77 19.95 27.64 -3.76
CA HIS A 77 20.73 28.85 -4.05
C HIS A 77 22.01 28.54 -4.83
N THR A 78 22.56 29.52 -5.53
CA THR A 78 23.84 29.34 -6.26
C THR A 78 25.05 29.46 -5.32
N ARG A 79 25.17 30.60 -4.62
CA ARG A 79 26.17 30.91 -3.59
C ARG A 79 25.58 31.94 -2.63
N VAL A 80 25.86 31.77 -1.36
CA VAL A 80 25.37 32.68 -0.31
C VAL A 80 26.48 33.02 0.67
N TRP A 81 26.34 34.16 1.33
CA TRP A 81 27.08 34.51 2.53
C TRP A 81 26.14 34.43 3.73
N THR A 82 26.52 33.71 4.78
CA THR A 82 25.76 33.67 6.03
C THR A 82 26.48 34.45 7.12
N ARG A 83 25.79 35.45 7.66
CA ARG A 83 26.27 36.28 8.76
C ARG A 83 26.23 35.52 10.08
N TYR A 84 27.27 35.67 10.91
CA TYR A 84 27.37 34.97 12.19
C TYR A 84 26.36 35.46 13.24
N ASP A 85 26.09 36.76 13.29
CA ASP A 85 25.29 37.38 14.37
C ASP A 85 23.83 36.91 14.41
N ASP A 86 23.23 36.62 13.25
CA ASP A 86 21.81 36.28 13.14
C ASP A 86 21.48 35.13 12.18
N GLY A 87 22.50 34.48 11.60
CA GLY A 87 22.34 33.33 10.72
C GLY A 87 21.64 33.62 9.38
N ARG A 88 21.43 34.91 9.04
CA ARG A 88 20.79 35.30 7.77
C ARG A 88 21.74 35.06 6.59
N SER A 89 21.19 34.53 5.51
CA SER A 89 21.89 34.24 4.25
C SER A 89 21.59 35.31 3.22
N PHE A 90 22.60 35.73 2.47
CA PHE A 90 22.51 36.73 1.42
C PHE A 90 23.09 36.16 0.12
N ASP A 91 22.33 36.20 -0.97
CA ASP A 91 22.79 35.70 -2.26
C ASP A 91 23.96 36.53 -2.79
N ALA A 92 24.99 35.82 -3.27
CA ALA A 92 26.12 36.45 -3.91
C ALA A 92 25.73 36.95 -5.32
N PRO A 93 26.17 38.14 -5.73
CA PRO A 93 25.91 38.65 -7.08
C PRO A 93 26.49 37.72 -8.14
N ALA A 94 25.80 37.65 -9.28
CA ALA A 94 26.25 36.92 -10.46
C ALA A 94 27.23 37.79 -11.27
N PHE A 95 28.49 37.88 -10.85
CA PHE A 95 29.54 38.33 -11.76
C PHE A 95 29.78 37.22 -12.80
N ASN A 96 29.87 37.60 -14.07
CA ASN A 96 30.15 36.79 -15.28
C ASN A 96 30.12 35.25 -15.08
N SER A 97 29.28 34.53 -15.84
CA SER A 97 29.11 33.07 -15.73
C SER A 97 30.39 32.23 -15.85
N SER A 98 31.48 32.78 -16.40
CA SER A 98 32.79 32.12 -16.54
C SER A 98 33.77 32.41 -15.39
N ALA A 99 33.40 33.26 -14.42
CA ALA A 99 34.28 33.63 -13.31
C ALA A 99 34.40 32.50 -12.27
N ILE A 100 35.62 32.30 -11.75
CA ILE A 100 35.87 31.38 -10.64
C ILE A 100 35.75 32.18 -9.34
N ALA A 101 34.74 31.85 -8.53
CA ALA A 101 34.59 32.39 -7.18
C ALA A 101 35.59 31.71 -6.23
N VAL A 102 36.37 32.51 -5.50
CA VAL A 102 37.38 32.02 -4.56
C VAL A 102 37.24 32.72 -3.21
N GLY A 103 37.38 31.95 -2.13
CA GLY A 103 37.57 32.49 -0.80
C GLY A 103 38.84 33.34 -0.72
N THR A 104 38.82 34.37 0.13
CA THR A 104 39.93 35.31 0.29
C THR A 104 40.49 35.33 1.71
N GLY A 105 39.97 34.49 2.62
CA GLY A 105 40.31 34.52 4.05
C GLY A 105 39.77 35.75 4.76
N SER A 106 38.73 36.39 4.22
CA SER A 106 38.07 37.56 4.78
C SER A 106 36.57 37.57 4.45
N ASP A 107 35.84 38.59 4.89
CA ASP A 107 34.42 38.80 4.53
C ASP A 107 34.22 39.24 3.06
N VAL A 108 35.23 39.07 2.20
CA VAL A 108 35.20 39.42 0.78
C VAL A 108 35.25 38.14 -0.06
N LEU A 109 34.35 38.02 -1.04
CA LEU A 109 34.41 36.99 -2.07
C LEU A 109 35.02 37.57 -3.35
N ALA A 110 35.97 36.86 -3.96
CA ALA A 110 36.61 37.29 -5.20
C ALA A 110 36.16 36.46 -6.40
N TYR A 111 35.99 37.12 -7.54
CA TYR A 111 35.59 36.54 -8.83
C TYR A 111 36.70 36.81 -9.84
N ARG A 112 37.43 35.77 -10.24
CA ARG A 112 38.54 35.90 -11.19
C ARG A 112 38.10 35.52 -12.60
N TYR A 113 38.34 36.40 -13.57
CA TYR A 113 38.19 36.11 -15.00
C TYR A 113 39.10 37.01 -15.86
N GLY A 114 39.83 36.42 -16.81
CA GLY A 114 40.79 37.17 -17.64
C GLY A 114 41.88 37.88 -16.80
N SER A 115 42.10 39.16 -17.08
CA SER A 115 43.00 40.07 -16.34
C SER A 115 42.28 40.88 -15.26
N THR A 116 41.07 40.47 -14.85
CA THR A 116 40.25 41.20 -13.88
C THR A 116 39.91 40.31 -12.69
N VAL A 117 39.93 40.91 -11.49
CA VAL A 117 39.45 40.30 -10.26
C VAL A 117 38.44 41.24 -9.61
N ASP A 118 37.18 40.82 -9.57
CA ASP A 118 36.11 41.54 -8.88
C ASP A 118 35.94 41.04 -7.46
N PHE A 119 35.61 41.94 -6.55
CA PHE A 119 35.40 41.69 -5.14
C PHE A 119 33.99 42.07 -4.74
N TRP A 120 33.39 41.29 -3.86
CA TRP A 120 32.13 41.61 -3.21
C TRP A 120 32.23 41.41 -1.71
N ASN A 121 31.86 42.46 -0.97
CA ASN A 121 31.76 42.44 0.47
C ASN A 121 30.28 42.55 0.89
N PRO A 122 29.63 41.45 1.31
CA PRO A 122 28.26 41.48 1.83
C PRO A 122 28.10 42.26 3.14
N ALA A 123 29.17 42.46 3.91
CA ALA A 123 29.07 43.11 5.23
C ALA A 123 28.73 44.60 5.13
N ASP A 124 29.12 45.25 4.02
CA ASP A 124 28.83 46.66 3.72
C ASP A 124 28.20 46.87 2.33
N GLY A 125 28.02 45.80 1.55
CA GLY A 125 27.44 45.82 0.21
C GLY A 125 28.38 46.36 -0.88
N THR A 126 29.65 46.60 -0.56
CA THR A 126 30.60 47.21 -1.51
C THR A 126 31.14 46.20 -2.52
N THR A 127 31.51 46.73 -3.69
CA THR A 127 32.21 45.99 -4.74
C THR A 127 33.45 46.76 -5.15
N ALA A 128 34.52 46.05 -5.47
CA ALA A 128 35.77 46.65 -5.96
C ALA A 128 36.37 45.77 -7.05
N THR A 129 37.26 46.33 -7.85
CA THR A 129 37.90 45.61 -8.96
C THR A 129 39.39 45.88 -8.97
N VAL A 130 40.19 44.83 -9.19
CA VAL A 130 41.61 44.92 -9.52
C VAL A 130 41.80 44.55 -10.98
N GLN A 131 42.51 45.40 -11.71
CA GLN A 131 42.97 45.13 -13.06
C GLN A 131 44.42 44.69 -13.00
N VAL A 132 44.69 43.47 -13.45
CA VAL A 132 46.04 42.90 -13.50
C VAL A 132 46.82 43.61 -14.61
N PRO A 133 47.94 44.29 -14.30
CA PRO A 133 48.74 44.96 -15.31
C PRO A 133 49.26 44.00 -16.39
N GLU A 134 49.45 44.52 -17.60
CA GLU A 134 49.98 43.74 -18.73
C GLU A 134 51.36 43.15 -18.38
N GLY A 135 51.59 41.90 -18.76
CA GLY A 135 52.82 41.16 -18.45
C GLY A 135 52.89 40.56 -17.04
N GLN A 136 51.90 40.81 -16.18
CA GLN A 136 51.76 40.16 -14.88
C GLN A 136 50.79 38.97 -14.93
N THR A 137 51.02 37.97 -14.09
CA THR A 137 50.15 36.78 -13.94
C THR A 137 49.77 36.56 -12.48
N VAL A 138 48.46 36.39 -12.20
CA VAL A 138 47.94 36.10 -10.86
C VAL A 138 48.28 34.67 -10.44
N PHE A 139 48.84 34.51 -9.23
CA PHE A 139 49.13 33.19 -8.67
C PHE A 139 47.85 32.34 -8.48
N ALA A 140 47.97 31.03 -8.63
CA ALA A 140 46.90 30.08 -8.30
C ALA A 140 46.69 30.07 -6.78
N GLY A 141 45.69 30.81 -6.28
CA GLY A 141 45.50 31.09 -4.85
C GLY A 141 46.05 32.45 -4.38
N GLY A 142 46.48 33.32 -5.29
CA GLY A 142 47.02 34.64 -4.94
C GLY A 142 45.97 35.69 -4.62
N VAL A 143 44.88 35.39 -3.91
CA VAL A 143 43.88 36.40 -3.54
C VAL A 143 43.60 36.31 -2.04
N PHE A 144 43.91 37.40 -1.32
CA PHE A 144 43.78 37.49 0.14
C PHE A 144 43.14 38.83 0.51
N GLY A 145 41.98 38.79 1.16
CA GLY A 145 41.10 39.95 1.24
C GLY A 145 40.84 40.54 -0.14
N SER A 146 41.14 41.83 -0.29
CA SER A 146 41.08 42.55 -1.56
C SER A 146 42.44 42.69 -2.26
N THR A 147 43.46 41.93 -1.83
CA THR A 147 44.79 41.94 -2.43
C THR A 147 44.95 40.78 -3.41
N VAL A 148 45.40 41.08 -4.62
CA VAL A 148 45.76 40.12 -5.66
C VAL A 148 47.28 40.04 -5.77
N VAL A 149 47.84 38.87 -5.55
CA VAL A 149 49.27 38.58 -5.69
C VAL A 149 49.55 38.13 -7.11
N THR A 150 50.42 38.86 -7.79
CA THR A 150 50.85 38.60 -9.17
C THR A 150 52.37 38.46 -9.26
N SER A 151 52.84 37.84 -10.34
CA SER A 151 54.25 37.85 -10.70
C SER A 151 54.47 38.46 -12.07
N GLY A 152 55.52 39.27 -12.19
CA GLY A 152 56.08 39.76 -13.45
C GLY A 152 57.56 39.39 -13.58
N TYR A 153 58.18 39.78 -14.69
CA TYR A 153 59.62 39.60 -14.91
C TYR A 153 60.27 40.94 -15.22
N VAL A 154 61.40 41.22 -14.58
CA VAL A 154 62.25 42.37 -14.89
C VAL A 154 63.56 41.85 -15.44
N THR A 155 63.94 42.32 -16.63
CA THR A 155 65.19 41.96 -17.30
C THR A 155 66.23 43.05 -17.06
N ALA A 156 67.34 42.70 -16.44
CA ALA A 156 68.47 43.60 -16.22
C ALA A 156 69.22 43.89 -17.55
N GLU A 157 70.04 44.95 -17.57
CA GLU A 157 70.83 45.35 -18.74
C GLU A 157 71.81 44.25 -19.24
N ASP A 158 72.18 43.31 -18.38
CA ASP A 158 73.01 42.14 -18.70
C ASP A 158 72.23 40.97 -19.35
N GLY A 159 70.92 41.15 -19.57
CA GLY A 159 70.02 40.14 -20.14
C GLY A 159 69.43 39.16 -19.13
N THR A 160 69.76 39.28 -17.84
CA THR A 160 69.24 38.40 -16.79
C THR A 160 67.80 38.77 -16.43
N SER A 161 66.86 37.84 -16.60
CA SER A 161 65.45 38.04 -16.23
C SER A 161 65.16 37.50 -14.82
N THR A 162 64.66 38.36 -13.95
CA THR A 162 64.34 38.04 -12.55
C THR A 162 62.83 38.17 -12.32
N ARG A 163 62.21 37.16 -11.70
CA ARG A 163 60.80 37.21 -11.35
C ARG A 163 60.59 38.18 -10.18
N VAL A 164 59.67 39.12 -10.34
CA VAL A 164 59.26 40.09 -9.31
C VAL A 164 57.84 39.75 -8.87
N THR A 165 57.57 39.84 -7.57
CA THR A 165 56.24 39.61 -6.98
C THR A 165 55.58 40.95 -6.69
N HIS A 166 54.31 41.08 -7.02
CA HIS A 166 53.51 42.29 -6.91
C HIS A 166 52.27 42.02 -6.04
N LEU A 167 51.92 43.00 -5.21
CA LEU A 167 50.72 43.02 -4.39
C LEU A 167 49.79 44.10 -4.94
N LEU A 168 48.75 43.67 -5.64
CA LEU A 168 47.77 44.55 -6.27
C LEU A 168 46.57 44.74 -5.34
N SER A 169 46.10 45.96 -5.16
CA SER A 169 44.89 46.25 -4.38
C SER A 169 44.03 47.32 -5.07
N PRO A 170 42.70 47.32 -4.89
CA PRO A 170 41.86 48.35 -5.48
C PRO A 170 42.14 49.70 -4.79
N ALA A 171 42.36 50.75 -5.59
CA ALA A 171 42.47 52.11 -5.10
C ALA A 171 41.09 52.79 -5.07
N PRO A 172 40.86 53.79 -4.18
CA PRO A 172 39.58 54.48 -4.07
C PRO A 172 39.11 55.20 -5.36
N ASP A 173 40.04 55.51 -6.26
CA ASP A 173 39.77 56.16 -7.55
C ASP A 173 39.46 55.15 -8.69
N GLY A 174 39.39 53.85 -8.37
CA GLY A 174 39.16 52.77 -9.34
C GLY A 174 40.42 52.29 -10.06
N SER A 175 41.60 52.88 -9.77
CA SER A 175 42.88 52.37 -10.26
C SER A 175 43.36 51.17 -9.43
N THR A 176 44.42 50.50 -9.89
CA THR A 176 45.05 49.40 -9.15
C THR A 176 46.34 49.90 -8.51
N ARG A 177 46.42 49.82 -7.18
CA ARG A 177 47.64 50.07 -6.42
C ARG A 177 48.55 48.84 -6.54
N ASP A 178 49.76 49.02 -7.06
CA ASP A 178 50.78 47.97 -7.21
C ASP A 178 51.94 48.22 -6.23
N VAL A 179 52.19 47.25 -5.35
CA VAL A 179 53.32 47.26 -4.40
C VAL A 179 54.25 46.09 -4.72
N ILE A 180 55.51 46.38 -5.02
CA ILE A 180 56.53 45.37 -5.26
C ILE A 180 56.99 44.77 -3.93
N VAL A 181 57.07 43.44 -3.86
CA VAL A 181 57.68 42.74 -2.73
C VAL A 181 59.20 42.90 -2.78
N ALA A 182 59.80 43.32 -1.68
CA ALA A 182 61.21 43.64 -1.56
C ALA A 182 61.75 43.34 -0.14
N GLY A 183 63.06 43.49 0.06
CA GLY A 183 63.71 43.25 1.35
C GLY A 183 64.17 41.80 1.56
N GLU A 184 64.18 40.99 0.50
CA GLU A 184 64.71 39.63 0.52
C GLU A 184 66.22 39.62 0.85
N PRO A 185 66.69 38.73 1.74
CA PRO A 185 68.12 38.50 1.93
C PRO A 185 68.75 37.92 0.66
N ALA A 186 70.06 38.14 0.50
CA ALA A 186 70.81 37.58 -0.63
C ALA A 186 70.61 36.05 -0.72
N GLY A 187 70.25 35.56 -1.91
CA GLY A 187 70.02 34.14 -2.15
C GLY A 187 68.59 33.63 -1.87
N MET A 188 67.69 34.46 -1.33
CA MET A 188 66.29 34.10 -1.16
C MET A 188 65.51 34.24 -2.48
N LYS A 189 64.67 33.26 -2.80
CA LYS A 189 63.71 33.32 -3.91
C LYS A 189 62.30 33.02 -3.42
N LEU A 190 61.43 34.02 -3.44
CA LEU A 190 60.00 33.84 -3.14
C LEU A 190 59.32 33.00 -4.22
N ALA A 191 58.41 32.12 -3.80
CA ALA A 191 57.57 31.25 -4.61
C ALA A 191 56.10 31.63 -4.47
N ALA A 192 55.17 30.66 -4.49
CA ALA A 192 53.74 30.94 -4.40
C ALA A 192 53.35 31.47 -2.99
N PRO A 193 52.39 32.41 -2.91
CA PRO A 193 51.77 32.76 -1.65
C PRO A 193 50.95 31.59 -1.12
N VAL A 194 50.90 31.44 0.20
CA VAL A 194 50.23 30.32 0.87
C VAL A 194 49.03 30.81 1.66
N ARG A 195 49.22 31.84 2.49
CA ARG A 195 48.21 32.43 3.38
C ARG A 195 48.44 33.91 3.59
N GLY A 196 47.44 34.60 4.11
CA GLY A 196 47.63 35.89 4.72
C GLY A 196 46.35 36.48 5.26
N ASP A 197 46.51 37.60 5.95
CA ASP A 197 45.43 38.39 6.55
C ASP A 197 45.62 39.88 6.22
N ALA A 198 44.98 40.77 6.96
CA ALA A 198 45.07 42.21 6.74
C ALA A 198 46.47 42.80 7.01
N ALA A 199 47.38 42.08 7.67
CA ALA A 199 48.69 42.56 8.07
C ALA A 199 49.83 41.86 7.32
N ASP A 200 49.80 40.54 7.24
CA ASP A 200 50.91 39.73 6.71
C ASP A 200 50.45 38.78 5.59
N LEU A 201 51.28 38.65 4.56
CA LEU A 201 51.22 37.57 3.57
C LEU A 201 52.39 36.62 3.76
N PHE A 202 52.11 35.32 3.75
CA PHE A 202 53.09 34.26 3.89
C PHE A 202 53.39 33.60 2.54
N PHE A 203 54.66 33.57 2.18
CA PHE A 203 55.17 32.97 0.96
C PHE A 203 56.03 31.76 1.27
N ARG A 204 55.98 30.76 0.38
CA ARG A 204 57.08 29.79 0.29
C ARG A 204 58.31 30.51 -0.26
N ALA A 205 59.48 30.19 0.26
CA ALA A 205 60.74 30.65 -0.32
C ALA A 205 61.80 29.55 -0.30
N VAL A 206 62.79 29.68 -1.18
CA VAL A 206 64.01 28.85 -1.16
C VAL A 206 65.19 29.75 -0.86
N MET A 207 66.02 29.34 0.10
CA MET A 207 67.27 29.99 0.47
C MET A 207 68.29 28.91 0.85
N ASP A 208 69.51 29.00 0.33
CA ASP A 208 70.58 28.00 0.54
C ASP A 208 70.16 26.56 0.22
N GLY A 209 69.29 26.40 -0.78
CA GLY A 209 68.76 25.09 -1.20
C GLY A 209 67.65 24.52 -0.30
N SER A 210 67.26 25.20 0.78
CA SER A 210 66.23 24.76 1.72
C SER A 210 64.95 25.60 1.62
N ALA A 211 63.79 24.95 1.81
CA ALA A 211 62.49 25.62 1.83
C ALA A 211 62.24 26.33 3.16
N ARG A 212 61.58 27.50 3.12
CA ARG A 212 61.22 28.33 4.27
C ARG A 212 59.84 28.97 4.06
N MET A 213 59.19 29.37 5.14
CA MET A 213 58.05 30.29 5.10
C MET A 213 58.54 31.70 5.41
N VAL A 214 58.07 32.67 4.63
CA VAL A 214 58.49 34.08 4.72
C VAL A 214 57.26 34.94 4.92
N ALA A 215 57.27 35.78 5.96
CA ALA A 215 56.26 36.81 6.18
C ALA A 215 56.64 38.09 5.44
N VAL A 216 55.70 38.61 4.67
CA VAL A 216 55.78 39.87 3.94
C VAL A 216 54.69 40.79 4.47
N ASP A 217 55.05 42.01 4.83
CA ASP A 217 54.10 43.05 5.21
C ASP A 217 53.17 43.37 4.04
N LEU A 218 51.86 43.20 4.22
CA LEU A 218 50.89 43.36 3.14
C LEU A 218 50.84 44.80 2.61
N GLN A 219 51.10 45.79 3.46
CA GLN A 219 50.96 47.20 3.08
C GLN A 219 52.19 47.75 2.36
N THR A 220 53.38 47.35 2.79
CA THR A 220 54.68 47.88 2.33
C THR A 220 55.42 46.95 1.38
N GLY A 221 55.01 45.68 1.29
CA GLY A 221 55.71 44.66 0.49
C GLY A 221 57.06 44.25 1.08
N GLN A 222 57.40 44.67 2.30
CA GLN A 222 58.70 44.35 2.90
C GLN A 222 58.70 42.96 3.56
N VAL A 223 59.74 42.17 3.30
CA VAL A 223 60.01 40.93 4.03
C VAL A 223 60.31 41.25 5.50
N LYS A 224 59.52 40.67 6.42
CA LYS A 224 59.61 40.92 7.87
C LYS A 224 60.46 39.88 8.60
N SER A 225 60.21 38.60 8.34
CA SER A 225 60.83 37.47 9.03
C SER A 225 60.64 36.17 8.23
N TRP A 226 61.41 35.13 8.58
CA TRP A 226 61.30 33.82 7.93
C TRP A 226 61.68 32.69 8.89
N THR A 227 61.18 31.49 8.61
CA THR A 227 61.43 30.30 9.42
C THR A 227 62.83 29.72 9.22
N PRO A 228 63.34 28.91 10.16
CA PRO A 228 64.37 27.91 9.88
C PRO A 228 64.01 27.00 8.68
N PRO A 229 64.96 26.22 8.13
CA PRO A 229 64.68 25.23 7.07
C PRO A 229 63.52 24.31 7.45
N LEU A 230 62.52 24.23 6.57
CA LEU A 230 61.33 23.42 6.76
C LEU A 230 61.36 22.17 5.87
N PRO A 231 60.84 21.03 6.36
CA PRO A 231 60.69 19.83 5.55
C PRO A 231 59.46 19.88 4.62
N ALA A 232 58.66 20.95 4.65
CA ALA A 232 57.27 20.96 4.19
C ALA A 232 56.78 22.34 3.70
N GLY A 233 55.69 22.39 2.92
CA GLY A 233 55.28 23.58 2.16
C GLY A 233 53.88 24.18 2.40
N TYR A 234 52.94 23.53 3.10
CA TYR A 234 51.58 24.09 3.28
C TYR A 234 51.42 24.79 4.62
N ALA A 235 50.45 25.71 4.74
CA ALA A 235 50.23 26.42 5.99
C ALA A 235 48.75 26.71 6.29
N LYS A 236 48.43 26.82 7.58
CA LYS A 236 47.21 27.42 8.13
C LYS A 236 47.63 28.47 9.16
N MET A 237 46.77 29.43 9.45
CA MET A 237 47.13 30.53 10.36
C MET A 237 45.97 30.96 11.24
N SER A 238 46.30 31.48 12.41
CA SER A 238 45.47 32.31 13.27
C SER A 238 46.14 33.68 13.45
N PRO A 239 45.56 34.62 14.20
CA PRO A 239 46.22 35.88 14.55
C PRO A 239 47.59 35.69 15.24
N GLU A 240 47.77 34.62 16.00
CA GLU A 240 48.97 34.34 16.80
C GLU A 240 49.89 33.29 16.18
N HIS A 241 49.34 32.30 15.48
CA HIS A 241 50.06 31.09 15.08
C HIS A 241 50.13 30.90 13.57
N LEU A 242 51.25 30.37 13.09
CA LEU A 242 51.43 29.85 11.74
C LEU A 242 51.73 28.35 11.83
N ALA A 243 50.79 27.51 11.40
CA ALA A 243 50.91 26.06 11.39
C ALA A 243 51.34 25.56 10.01
N VAL A 244 52.50 24.88 9.90
CA VAL A 244 53.12 24.44 8.64
C VAL A 244 53.19 22.92 8.56
N TYR A 245 52.87 22.33 7.39
CA TYR A 245 52.74 20.87 7.24
C TYR A 245 53.02 20.37 5.81
N ALA A 246 53.33 19.07 5.67
CA ALA A 246 53.86 18.44 4.45
C ALA A 246 52.80 18.12 3.37
N GLY A 247 51.53 18.41 3.65
CA GLY A 247 50.37 18.10 2.82
C GLY A 247 49.35 17.28 3.59
N ALA A 248 48.23 16.92 2.96
CA ALA A 248 47.10 16.25 3.62
C ALA A 248 47.48 14.97 4.39
N ALA A 249 48.46 14.19 3.89
CA ALA A 249 48.97 12.98 4.54
C ALA A 249 50.00 13.23 5.66
N GLY A 250 50.38 14.48 5.91
CA GLY A 250 51.37 14.83 6.93
C GLY A 250 50.77 14.73 8.34
N SER A 251 51.33 13.86 9.19
CA SER A 251 50.94 13.76 10.60
C SER A 251 51.67 14.76 11.51
N LYS A 252 52.75 15.40 11.03
CA LYS A 252 53.49 16.43 11.78
C LYS A 252 53.12 17.83 11.32
N VAL A 253 52.75 18.68 12.28
CA VAL A 253 52.51 20.11 12.10
C VAL A 253 53.51 20.91 12.91
N TYR A 254 54.18 21.86 12.25
CA TYR A 254 55.16 22.77 12.85
C TYR A 254 54.47 24.10 13.12
N VAL A 255 54.23 24.42 14.39
CA VAL A 255 53.52 25.63 14.80
C VAL A 255 54.50 26.71 15.25
N TYR A 256 54.50 27.85 14.55
CA TYR A 256 55.33 29.01 14.84
C TYR A 256 54.49 30.14 15.43
N SER A 257 55.06 30.88 16.38
CA SER A 257 54.51 32.19 16.74
C SER A 257 54.74 33.17 15.58
N ARG A 258 53.70 33.91 15.20
CA ARG A 258 53.80 34.94 14.17
C ARG A 258 54.66 36.14 14.59
N SER A 259 54.84 36.36 15.89
CA SER A 259 55.67 37.45 16.39
C SER A 259 57.17 37.20 16.20
N ASP A 260 57.59 35.94 16.06
CA ASP A 260 58.99 35.55 15.82
C ASP A 260 59.07 34.22 15.07
N LEU A 261 59.10 34.29 13.74
CA LEU A 261 59.27 33.10 12.89
C LEU A 261 60.67 32.47 13.00
N SER A 262 61.66 33.17 13.54
CA SER A 262 63.04 32.66 13.61
C SER A 262 63.24 31.65 14.73
N ALA A 263 62.34 31.64 15.72
CA ALA A 263 62.33 30.68 16.81
C ALA A 263 62.04 29.24 16.34
N ALA A 264 62.43 28.26 17.17
CA ALA A 264 62.09 26.86 16.91
C ALA A 264 60.56 26.64 17.01
N PRO A 265 59.94 25.87 16.10
CA PRO A 265 58.51 25.60 16.16
C PRO A 265 58.15 24.66 17.30
N THR A 266 56.89 24.71 17.72
CA THR A 266 56.27 23.60 18.47
C THR A 266 55.87 22.52 17.48
N GLU A 267 56.39 21.30 17.64
CA GLU A 267 55.98 20.15 16.84
C GLU A 267 54.75 19.48 17.46
N VAL A 268 53.64 19.46 16.73
CA VAL A 268 52.41 18.75 17.12
C VAL A 268 52.19 17.59 16.17
N THR A 269 51.91 16.40 16.73
CA THR A 269 51.55 15.22 15.94
C THR A 269 50.04 15.07 15.95
N LEU A 270 49.44 15.06 14.76
CA LEU A 270 48.02 14.81 14.55
C LEU A 270 47.75 13.30 14.50
N ASP A 271 46.64 12.89 15.07
CA ASP A 271 46.21 11.50 15.08
C ASP A 271 45.77 11.05 13.67
N GLY A 272 46.12 9.81 13.30
CA GLY A 272 45.72 9.18 12.05
C GLY A 272 46.08 7.69 12.02
N ALA A 273 45.22 6.86 11.44
CA ALA A 273 45.49 5.45 11.14
C ALA A 273 46.10 5.31 9.72
N ASP A 274 46.62 4.13 9.39
CA ASP A 274 47.16 3.84 8.05
C ASP A 274 46.13 4.18 6.95
N GLY A 275 46.53 5.03 6.01
CA GLY A 275 45.67 5.47 4.89
C GLY A 275 44.79 6.70 5.16
N THR A 276 44.87 7.31 6.35
CA THR A 276 44.21 8.60 6.64
C THR A 276 45.05 9.79 6.19
N THR A 277 44.40 10.94 5.96
CA THR A 277 45.02 12.25 5.69
C THR A 277 44.85 13.15 6.92
N PRO A 278 45.81 13.13 7.90
CA PRO A 278 45.62 13.79 9.20
C PRO A 278 45.50 15.32 9.10
N ALA A 279 46.09 15.92 8.07
CA ALA A 279 46.14 17.36 7.85
C ALA A 279 45.36 17.79 6.59
N ASP A 280 44.34 17.03 6.20
CA ASP A 280 43.43 17.37 5.09
C ASP A 280 42.68 18.66 5.45
N ASP A 281 41.61 18.59 6.25
CA ASP A 281 40.96 19.81 6.75
C ASP A 281 41.59 20.23 8.08
N LEU A 282 42.58 21.13 8.03
CA LEU A 282 43.28 21.66 9.20
C LEU A 282 42.98 23.16 9.39
N SER A 283 42.83 23.59 10.64
CA SER A 283 42.77 25.00 11.03
C SER A 283 43.41 25.20 12.41
N VAL A 284 43.56 26.45 12.83
CA VAL A 284 44.12 26.84 14.13
C VAL A 284 43.12 27.73 14.85
N VAL A 285 42.72 27.34 16.07
CA VAL A 285 41.76 28.08 16.89
C VAL A 285 42.36 28.27 18.28
N GLY A 286 42.80 29.49 18.58
CA GLY A 286 43.60 29.76 19.78
C GLY A 286 44.86 28.88 19.83
N ASP A 287 45.11 28.26 20.97
CA ASP A 287 46.26 27.35 21.16
C ASP A 287 45.97 25.88 20.76
N TRP A 288 45.08 25.66 19.79
CA TRP A 288 44.66 24.33 19.36
C TRP A 288 44.69 24.17 17.84
N LEU A 289 45.14 23.00 17.37
CA LEU A 289 44.98 22.56 16.00
C LEU A 289 43.63 21.85 15.86
N VAL A 290 42.74 22.37 15.03
CA VAL A 290 41.43 21.78 14.75
C VAL A 290 41.51 21.06 13.42
N HIS A 291 41.17 19.78 13.38
CA HIS A 291 41.28 18.99 12.16
C HIS A 291 40.21 17.91 12.01
N ARG A 292 40.03 17.44 10.76
CA ARG A 292 39.18 16.29 10.41
C ARG A 292 40.07 15.18 9.81
N PRO A 293 40.50 14.16 10.59
CA PRO A 293 41.42 13.15 10.08
C PRO A 293 40.75 12.19 9.07
N GLY A 294 41.18 12.25 7.81
CA GLY A 294 40.74 11.34 6.73
C GLY A 294 39.28 11.51 6.28
N GLY A 295 38.73 10.50 5.60
CA GLY A 295 37.33 10.48 5.12
C GLY A 295 36.26 10.28 6.20
N ASN A 296 36.66 10.25 7.48
CA ASN A 296 35.74 10.10 8.60
C ASN A 296 35.18 11.48 9.03
N ALA A 297 33.91 11.51 9.42
CA ALA A 297 33.12 12.73 9.60
C ALA A 297 33.35 13.47 10.94
N GLN A 298 34.38 13.15 11.72
CA GLN A 298 34.57 13.72 13.07
C GLN A 298 35.57 14.88 13.05
N VAL A 299 35.26 15.98 13.74
CA VAL A 299 36.18 17.11 13.94
C VAL A 299 36.77 17.05 15.34
N THR A 300 38.10 17.02 15.43
CA THR A 300 38.88 16.95 16.66
C THR A 300 39.78 18.17 16.84
N ALA A 301 40.09 18.52 18.08
CA ALA A 301 41.05 19.57 18.42
C ALA A 301 42.20 19.02 19.27
N VAL A 302 43.44 19.29 18.86
CA VAL A 302 44.68 18.86 19.52
C VAL A 302 45.38 20.09 20.12
N PRO A 303 45.71 20.08 21.43
CA PRO A 303 46.34 21.24 22.06
C PRO A 303 47.80 21.39 21.61
N ILE A 304 48.20 22.61 21.23
CA ILE A 304 49.56 22.89 20.74
C ILE A 304 50.60 22.64 21.84
N ALA A 305 50.28 22.97 23.10
CA ALA A 305 51.18 22.75 24.24
C ALA A 305 51.31 21.27 24.68
N GLY A 306 50.59 20.35 24.03
CA GLY A 306 50.50 18.94 24.40
C GLY A 306 49.35 18.65 25.38
N GLY A 307 48.81 17.44 25.32
CA GLY A 307 47.62 17.00 26.08
C GLY A 307 46.69 16.13 25.24
N ASP A 308 45.56 15.72 25.82
CA ASP A 308 44.60 14.84 25.14
C ASP A 308 43.75 15.61 24.11
N PRO A 309 43.57 15.08 22.89
CA PRO A 309 42.65 15.64 21.90
C PRO A 309 41.19 15.62 22.38
N VAL A 310 40.38 16.54 21.86
CA VAL A 310 38.95 16.64 22.18
C VAL A 310 38.10 16.58 20.92
N THR A 311 36.98 15.87 20.98
CA THR A 311 35.99 15.87 19.89
C THR A 311 35.12 17.11 19.97
N LEU A 312 35.07 17.89 18.89
CA LEU A 312 34.22 19.08 18.78
C LEU A 312 32.90 18.74 18.08
N LEU A 313 32.97 17.99 16.98
CA LEU A 313 31.79 17.52 16.24
C LEU A 313 31.92 16.01 16.00
N PRO A 314 30.98 15.17 16.48
CA PRO A 314 30.97 13.75 16.14
C PRO A 314 30.67 13.48 14.65
N SER A 315 30.09 14.43 13.93
CA SER A 315 29.74 14.30 12.52
C SER A 315 29.69 15.67 11.82
N SER A 316 30.37 15.78 10.69
CA SER A 316 30.48 16.97 9.85
C SER A 316 30.51 16.62 8.37
N GLY A 317 30.24 17.60 7.51
CA GLY A 317 30.64 17.58 6.11
C GLY A 317 32.15 17.80 5.95
N SER A 318 32.60 17.79 4.70
CA SER A 318 33.99 18.09 4.34
C SER A 318 34.29 19.58 4.46
N GLY A 319 35.50 19.93 4.93
CA GLY A 319 35.98 21.30 4.97
C GLY A 319 35.92 21.97 6.35
N ILE A 320 36.98 22.68 6.71
CA ILE A 320 37.06 23.56 7.88
C ILE A 320 37.67 24.90 7.46
N SER A 321 36.82 25.89 7.16
CA SER A 321 37.27 27.23 6.75
C SER A 321 37.85 27.98 7.94
N ALA A 322 39.11 28.41 7.86
CA ALA A 322 39.68 29.33 8.85
C ALA A 322 39.16 30.77 8.64
N ALA A 323 38.86 31.45 9.74
CA ALA A 323 38.50 32.86 9.76
C ALA A 323 39.65 33.71 10.32
N PRO A 324 39.81 34.96 9.84
CA PRO A 324 40.93 35.83 10.24
C PRO A 324 40.87 36.29 11.70
N ASP A 325 39.76 36.08 12.39
CA ASP A 325 39.57 36.40 13.81
C ASP A 325 40.01 35.26 14.76
N GLY A 326 40.68 34.23 14.23
CA GLY A 326 41.13 33.08 15.01
C GLY A 326 40.03 32.05 15.27
N THR A 327 38.91 32.12 14.55
CA THR A 327 37.85 31.11 14.57
C THR A 327 37.88 30.23 13.32
N ALA A 328 37.08 29.17 13.31
CA ALA A 328 36.90 28.31 12.14
C ALA A 328 35.42 27.98 11.93
N VAL A 329 35.04 27.60 10.72
CA VAL A 329 33.66 27.24 10.37
C VAL A 329 33.63 25.90 9.67
N THR A 330 32.68 25.05 10.06
CA THR A 330 32.40 23.77 9.42
C THR A 330 30.88 23.54 9.35
N ILE A 331 30.44 22.57 8.56
CA ILE A 331 29.04 22.14 8.53
C ILE A 331 28.96 20.81 9.26
N GLY A 332 28.10 20.69 10.26
CA GLY A 332 28.00 19.47 11.05
C GLY A 332 27.04 19.59 12.23
N ARG A 333 27.17 18.65 13.17
CA ARG A 333 26.30 18.55 14.35
C ARG A 333 27.09 18.21 15.61
N THR A 334 26.59 18.66 16.75
CA THR A 334 27.11 18.29 18.08
C THR A 334 26.26 17.20 18.76
N GLY A 335 25.00 17.05 18.34
CA GLY A 335 24.03 16.05 18.80
C GLY A 335 23.27 15.39 17.64
N ALA A 336 22.07 14.85 17.89
CA ALA A 336 21.33 14.07 16.90
C ALA A 336 20.67 14.93 15.81
N ASP A 337 20.08 16.08 16.21
CA ASP A 337 19.14 16.86 15.40
C ASP A 337 19.57 18.34 15.19
N ASP A 338 20.84 18.66 15.42
CA ASP A 338 21.42 20.01 15.30
C ASP A 338 22.41 20.09 14.12
N TRP A 339 22.05 19.51 12.97
CA TRP A 339 22.84 19.68 11.74
C TRP A 339 22.74 21.12 11.25
N GLY A 340 23.89 21.75 10.97
CA GLY A 340 23.93 23.12 10.51
C GLY A 340 25.32 23.67 10.24
N ILE A 341 25.39 24.97 10.00
CA ILE A 341 26.65 25.72 9.92
C ILE A 341 27.11 26.02 11.34
N GLN A 342 28.31 25.56 11.68
CA GLN A 342 28.86 25.56 13.03
C GLN A 342 30.14 26.39 13.06
N ARG A 343 30.27 27.29 14.03
CA ARG A 343 31.48 28.08 14.25
C ARG A 343 32.25 27.54 15.44
N ILE A 344 33.54 27.34 15.27
CA ILE A 344 34.49 26.85 16.26
C ILE A 344 35.33 28.04 16.71
N HIS A 345 35.31 28.34 18.01
CA HIS A 345 36.04 29.48 18.56
C HIS A 345 36.63 29.14 19.94
N PRO A 346 37.61 29.91 20.43
CA PRO A 346 38.13 29.72 21.78
C PRO A 346 37.02 29.89 22.82
N GLY A 347 36.93 28.96 23.76
CA GLY A 347 36.08 29.05 24.94
C GLY A 347 36.71 29.90 26.05
N PRO A 348 35.98 30.15 27.16
CA PRO A 348 36.48 30.97 28.28
C PRO A 348 37.75 30.42 28.93
N ASP A 349 38.00 29.12 28.84
CA ASP A 349 39.18 28.41 29.35
C ASP A 349 40.27 28.18 28.27
N GLY A 350 40.09 28.75 27.08
CA GLY A 350 40.98 28.57 25.93
C GLY A 350 40.74 27.27 25.15
N LYS A 351 39.88 26.36 25.62
CA LYS A 351 39.50 25.15 24.88
C LYS A 351 38.49 25.50 23.78
N PRO A 352 38.60 24.97 22.54
CA PRO A 352 37.65 25.28 21.48
C PRO A 352 36.23 24.80 21.83
N VAL A 353 35.25 25.65 21.56
CA VAL A 353 33.81 25.36 21.68
C VAL A 353 33.10 25.61 20.35
N VAL A 354 31.94 25.01 20.17
CA VAL A 354 31.15 25.07 18.92
C VAL A 354 29.85 25.83 19.17
N THR A 355 29.51 26.76 18.28
CA THR A 355 28.24 27.50 18.27
C THR A 355 27.54 27.38 16.93
N MET A 356 26.23 27.10 16.97
CA MET A 356 25.38 27.01 15.78
C MET A 356 25.15 28.41 15.21
N ILE A 357 25.52 28.60 13.94
CA ILE A 357 25.22 29.82 13.18
C ILE A 357 23.88 29.70 12.45
N LYS A 358 23.63 28.56 11.80
CA LYS A 358 22.42 28.32 11.01
C LYS A 358 22.03 26.85 11.02
N ALA A 359 20.88 26.54 11.59
CA ALA A 359 20.29 25.21 11.50
C ALA A 359 19.89 24.89 10.04
N LEU A 360 20.13 23.66 9.63
CA LEU A 360 19.80 23.13 8.31
C LEU A 360 18.92 21.89 8.50
N PRO A 361 17.63 22.05 8.89
CA PRO A 361 16.76 20.93 9.22
C PRO A 361 16.49 20.05 8.00
N LYS A 362 15.90 18.87 8.21
CA LYS A 362 15.38 18.04 7.12
C LYS A 362 14.17 18.77 6.52
N PRO A 363 14.17 19.12 5.22
CA PRO A 363 12.98 19.68 4.59
C PRO A 363 11.90 18.58 4.45
N PRO A 364 10.62 18.94 4.26
CA PRO A 364 9.60 17.97 3.90
C PRO A 364 9.84 17.39 2.50
N TYR A 365 9.32 16.19 2.24
CA TYR A 365 9.14 15.68 0.89
C TYR A 365 8.00 16.45 0.22
N GLU A 366 8.20 16.83 -1.04
CA GLU A 366 7.15 17.42 -1.86
C GLU A 366 6.09 16.35 -2.16
N ILE A 367 4.82 16.68 -1.91
CA ILE A 367 3.67 15.86 -2.28
C ILE A 367 3.36 16.08 -3.77
N GLN A 368 3.48 15.01 -4.54
CA GLN A 368 3.32 14.96 -6.00
C GLN A 368 2.05 14.22 -6.44
N GLY A 369 1.17 13.90 -5.49
CA GLY A 369 -0.09 13.22 -5.75
C GLY A 369 -0.94 13.10 -4.48
N LEU A 370 -2.25 13.30 -4.60
CA LEU A 370 -3.19 13.22 -3.48
C LEU A 370 -4.49 12.57 -3.93
N ALA A 371 -4.89 11.46 -3.30
CA ALA A 371 -6.20 10.85 -3.52
C ALA A 371 -6.88 10.55 -2.19
N LEU A 372 -8.21 10.64 -2.14
CA LEU A 372 -9.01 10.31 -0.98
C LEU A 372 -10.24 9.54 -1.43
N GLU A 373 -10.38 8.29 -1.01
CA GLU A 373 -11.53 7.47 -1.40
C GLU A 373 -11.82 6.43 -0.32
N GLN A 374 -13.10 6.19 0.00
CA GLN A 374 -13.51 5.18 0.99
C GLN A 374 -12.88 5.41 2.38
N GLY A 375 -12.64 6.67 2.75
CA GLY A 375 -11.88 7.06 3.93
C GLY A 375 -10.46 6.50 3.93
N ARG A 376 -9.80 6.44 2.77
CA ARG A 376 -8.37 6.16 2.63
C ARG A 376 -7.70 7.35 1.97
N LEU A 377 -6.78 7.98 2.70
CA LEU A 377 -5.95 9.06 2.19
C LEU A 377 -4.68 8.45 1.60
N LEU A 378 -4.47 8.67 0.31
CA LEU A 378 -3.22 8.38 -0.39
C LEU A 378 -2.44 9.67 -0.59
N VAL A 379 -1.15 9.61 -0.27
CA VAL A 379 -0.17 10.68 -0.51
C VAL A 379 1.00 10.08 -1.27
N ALA A 380 1.36 10.69 -2.40
CA ALA A 380 2.51 10.27 -3.20
C ALA A 380 3.65 11.30 -3.02
N ASP A 381 4.68 10.92 -2.26
CA ASP A 381 5.79 11.79 -1.89
C ASP A 381 6.95 11.65 -2.88
N GLN A 382 7.63 12.75 -3.21
CA GLN A 382 8.88 12.69 -3.97
C GLN A 382 9.89 11.77 -3.25
N SER A 383 10.57 10.92 -3.99
CA SER A 383 11.59 10.00 -3.48
C SER A 383 13.00 10.48 -3.87
N ARG A 384 13.67 9.79 -4.80
CA ARG A 384 14.99 10.14 -5.33
C ARG A 384 14.87 10.58 -6.80
N GLY A 385 15.43 11.72 -7.16
CA GLY A 385 15.42 12.19 -8.55
C GLY A 385 13.98 12.29 -9.10
N GLN A 386 13.69 11.54 -10.18
CA GLN A 386 12.39 11.47 -10.84
C GLN A 386 11.59 10.24 -10.42
N TYR A 387 11.46 10.02 -9.12
CA TYR A 387 10.64 8.94 -8.59
C TYR A 387 9.81 9.44 -7.41
N ARG A 388 8.67 8.79 -7.16
CA ARG A 388 7.83 9.00 -5.99
C ARG A 388 7.51 7.68 -5.29
N ASP A 389 7.14 7.77 -4.03
CA ASP A 389 6.66 6.63 -3.24
C ASP A 389 5.24 6.94 -2.75
N SER A 390 4.32 5.99 -2.90
CA SER A 390 2.91 6.13 -2.50
C SER A 390 2.66 5.58 -1.11
N TYR A 391 1.87 6.31 -0.32
CA TYR A 391 1.58 5.97 1.06
C TYR A 391 0.11 6.13 1.36
N LEU A 392 -0.42 5.21 2.17
CA LEU A 392 -1.82 5.17 2.56
C LEU A 392 -1.96 5.47 4.05
N ARG A 393 -3.07 6.12 4.40
CA ARG A 393 -3.59 6.24 5.76
C ARG A 393 -5.09 5.99 5.76
N THR A 394 -5.56 5.31 6.79
CA THR A 394 -7.01 5.22 7.02
C THR A 394 -7.50 6.53 7.64
N VAL A 395 -8.63 7.06 7.18
CA VAL A 395 -9.31 8.23 7.73
C VAL A 395 -10.59 7.80 8.45
N ALA A 396 -10.89 8.46 9.57
CA ALA A 396 -12.13 8.27 10.31
C ALA A 396 -13.35 8.52 9.40
N VAL A 397 -14.35 7.63 9.49
CA VAL A 397 -15.53 7.66 8.61
C VAL A 397 -16.56 8.71 9.04
N SER A 398 -16.55 9.09 10.32
CA SER A 398 -17.50 10.03 10.93
C SER A 398 -16.85 10.87 12.02
N GLY A 399 -17.43 12.03 12.32
CA GLY A 399 -16.93 12.96 13.33
C GLY A 399 -15.78 13.82 12.82
N THR A 400 -15.00 14.42 13.73
CA THR A 400 -13.76 15.11 13.38
C THR A 400 -12.83 14.12 12.68
N PRO A 401 -12.34 14.42 11.47
CA PRO A 401 -11.44 13.51 10.77
C PRO A 401 -10.26 13.12 11.66
N ALA A 402 -9.86 11.86 11.63
CA ALA A 402 -8.62 11.40 12.26
C ALA A 402 -7.92 10.47 11.28
N PHE A 403 -6.60 10.41 11.30
CA PHE A 403 -5.82 9.56 10.41
C PHE A 403 -5.08 8.47 11.18
N GLY A 404 -4.99 7.30 10.57
CA GLY A 404 -4.25 6.16 11.09
C GLY A 404 -2.77 6.18 10.71
N GLU A 405 -2.09 5.10 11.06
CA GLU A 405 -0.69 4.86 10.70
C GLU A 405 -0.45 4.96 9.19
N ARG A 406 0.76 5.40 8.83
CA ARG A 406 1.20 5.50 7.43
C ARG A 406 1.71 4.14 6.97
N SER A 407 1.17 3.60 5.89
CA SER A 407 1.66 2.38 5.25
C SER A 407 2.18 2.68 3.85
N SER A 408 3.33 2.13 3.48
CA SER A 408 3.91 2.25 2.13
C SER A 408 3.24 1.30 1.15
N PHE A 409 3.15 1.70 -0.11
CA PHE A 409 2.98 0.78 -1.22
C PHE A 409 4.31 0.06 -1.50
N ASP A 410 4.24 -1.08 -2.20
CA ASP A 410 5.43 -1.84 -2.57
C ASP A 410 6.08 -1.23 -3.81
N GLY A 411 7.33 -0.77 -3.67
CA GLY A 411 8.11 -0.22 -4.77
C GLY A 411 8.17 1.30 -4.83
N THR A 412 8.88 1.79 -5.84
CA THR A 412 9.13 3.21 -6.08
C THR A 412 8.73 3.52 -7.52
N GLU A 413 7.82 4.48 -7.68
CA GLU A 413 7.16 4.80 -8.94
C GLU A 413 8.01 5.77 -9.77
N PRO A 414 8.34 5.47 -11.04
CA PRO A 414 9.04 6.40 -11.89
C PRO A 414 8.15 7.58 -12.31
N MET A 415 8.71 8.78 -12.39
CA MET A 415 8.09 10.02 -12.84
C MET A 415 8.95 10.72 -13.91
N TYR A 416 9.21 10.04 -15.04
CA TYR A 416 10.08 10.58 -16.08
C TYR A 416 9.47 11.76 -16.86
N ASP A 417 8.16 11.68 -17.17
CA ASP A 417 7.42 12.72 -17.88
C ASP A 417 5.90 12.50 -17.73
N CYS A 418 5.14 13.59 -17.63
CA CYS A 418 3.69 13.57 -17.51
C CYS A 418 3.05 14.08 -18.81
N PRO A 419 1.94 13.49 -19.28
CA PRO A 419 1.22 14.04 -20.41
C PRO A 419 0.83 15.50 -20.13
N ALA A 420 0.95 16.37 -21.13
CA ALA A 420 0.70 17.81 -20.94
C ALA A 420 -0.71 18.13 -20.41
N GLN A 421 -1.69 17.25 -20.69
CA GLN A 421 -3.09 17.36 -20.25
C GLN A 421 -3.31 16.85 -18.80
N GLU A 422 -2.31 16.20 -18.20
CA GLU A 422 -2.31 15.56 -16.87
C GLU A 422 -1.40 16.28 -15.86
N GLY A 423 -0.88 17.45 -16.23
CA GLY A 423 0.27 18.14 -15.60
C GLY A 423 0.52 17.75 -14.14
N GLY A 424 1.59 16.99 -13.88
CA GLY A 424 1.92 16.45 -12.56
C GLY A 424 1.66 14.95 -12.38
N CYS A 425 1.06 14.26 -13.37
CA CYS A 425 0.73 12.83 -13.30
C CYS A 425 -0.18 12.53 -12.11
N ALA A 426 -1.35 13.18 -12.10
CA ALA A 426 -2.33 13.07 -11.02
C ALA A 426 -2.64 11.61 -10.66
N VAL A 427 -2.88 11.37 -9.37
CA VAL A 427 -3.14 10.04 -8.84
C VAL A 427 -4.61 9.89 -8.51
N HIS A 428 -5.23 8.85 -9.03
CA HIS A 428 -6.63 8.55 -8.78
C HIS A 428 -6.74 7.29 -7.95
N GLY A 429 -7.46 7.37 -6.84
CA GLY A 429 -7.81 6.20 -6.05
C GLY A 429 -8.67 5.23 -6.87
N THR A 430 -8.60 3.96 -6.50
CA THR A 430 -9.56 2.96 -6.93
C THR A 430 -10.28 2.40 -5.70
N ALA A 431 -11.52 1.96 -5.92
CA ALA A 431 -12.33 1.34 -4.87
C ALA A 431 -11.72 0.03 -4.32
N ASP A 432 -10.69 -0.55 -4.94
CA ASP A 432 -10.04 -1.78 -4.49
C ASP A 432 -8.66 -1.56 -3.85
N ASN A 433 -8.44 -0.38 -3.27
CA ASN A 433 -7.22 -0.04 -2.52
C ASN A 433 -5.95 0.09 -3.39
N ARG A 434 -6.12 0.48 -4.65
CA ARG A 434 -5.03 0.75 -5.58
C ARG A 434 -5.09 2.22 -6.00
N VAL A 435 -4.09 2.61 -6.78
CA VAL A 435 -3.99 3.92 -7.40
C VAL A 435 -3.72 3.74 -8.88
N VAL A 436 -4.26 4.64 -9.69
CA VAL A 436 -4.01 4.72 -11.12
C VAL A 436 -3.52 6.12 -11.50
N TRP A 437 -2.54 6.19 -12.39
CA TRP A 437 -2.05 7.45 -12.94
C TRP A 437 -1.60 7.26 -14.40
N LEU A 438 -1.46 8.37 -15.10
CA LEU A 438 -1.01 8.39 -16.49
C LEU A 438 0.42 8.93 -16.59
N MET A 439 1.29 8.22 -17.31
CA MET A 439 2.65 8.63 -17.61
C MET A 439 2.86 8.73 -19.11
N LYS A 440 3.72 9.66 -19.54
CA LYS A 440 4.15 9.69 -20.93
C LYS A 440 5.26 8.68 -21.18
N ASP A 441 5.16 7.96 -22.30
CA ASP A 441 6.14 6.94 -22.66
C ASP A 441 6.78 7.19 -24.04
N SER A 442 5.95 7.37 -25.07
CA SER A 442 6.44 7.67 -26.41
C SER A 442 5.58 8.70 -27.13
N ALA A 443 5.96 9.07 -28.35
CA ALA A 443 5.16 9.97 -29.18
C ALA A 443 3.77 9.40 -29.54
N ASN A 444 3.58 8.08 -29.46
CA ASN A 444 2.37 7.40 -29.96
C ASN A 444 1.50 6.81 -28.86
N TYR A 445 2.05 6.55 -27.68
CA TYR A 445 1.30 6.02 -26.55
C TYR A 445 1.82 6.54 -25.22
N ASP A 446 0.87 6.70 -24.29
CA ASP A 446 1.10 6.93 -22.87
C ASP A 446 0.89 5.60 -22.12
N LEU A 447 1.35 5.53 -20.88
CA LEU A 447 1.21 4.37 -20.01
C LEU A 447 0.24 4.70 -18.88
N LEU A 448 -0.88 3.98 -18.86
CA LEU A 448 -1.71 3.86 -17.67
C LEU A 448 -0.97 2.94 -16.69
N ARG A 449 -0.70 3.42 -15.49
CA ARG A 449 -0.02 2.69 -14.41
C ARG A 449 -0.99 2.42 -13.29
N VAL A 450 -0.94 1.23 -12.71
CA VAL A 450 -1.76 0.82 -11.56
C VAL A 450 -0.84 0.24 -10.51
N ASP A 451 -0.99 0.66 -9.25
CA ASP A 451 -0.22 0.11 -8.14
C ASP A 451 -1.03 0.04 -6.85
N GLY A 452 -0.57 -0.74 -5.88
CA GLY A 452 -1.26 -1.00 -4.62
C GLY A 452 -0.30 -1.41 -3.50
N PRO A 453 -0.84 -1.77 -2.32
CA PRO A 453 -0.03 -2.18 -1.18
C PRO A 453 0.40 -3.65 -1.22
N ALA A 454 -0.14 -4.46 -2.14
CA ALA A 454 0.20 -5.87 -2.24
C ALA A 454 1.56 -6.05 -2.95
N PRO A 455 2.39 -7.02 -2.56
CA PRO A 455 3.64 -7.28 -3.26
C PRO A 455 3.42 -7.53 -4.76
N TYR A 456 4.23 -6.89 -5.61
CA TYR A 456 4.13 -7.01 -7.07
C TYR A 456 2.77 -6.56 -7.66
N SER A 457 2.07 -5.62 -7.03
CA SER A 457 0.83 -5.03 -7.53
C SER A 457 0.98 -4.18 -8.79
N PHE A 458 2.20 -3.71 -9.07
CA PHE A 458 2.46 -2.79 -10.16
C PHE A 458 2.12 -3.37 -11.54
N ARG A 459 1.24 -2.69 -12.29
CA ARG A 459 0.86 -3.03 -13.66
C ARG A 459 0.88 -1.82 -14.57
N SER A 460 0.98 -2.06 -15.87
CA SER A 460 0.95 -1.00 -16.88
C SER A 460 0.23 -1.41 -18.17
N ARG A 461 -0.44 -0.44 -18.79
CA ARG A 461 -1.15 -0.61 -20.06
C ARG A 461 -0.92 0.59 -20.98
N GLY A 462 -0.60 0.34 -22.24
CA GLY A 462 -0.51 1.38 -23.25
C GLY A 462 -1.88 1.95 -23.63
N VAL A 463 -1.97 3.26 -23.71
CA VAL A 463 -3.15 4.02 -24.18
C VAL A 463 -2.71 5.08 -25.21
N PRO A 464 -3.60 5.59 -26.08
CA PRO A 464 -3.22 6.62 -27.05
C PRO A 464 -2.59 7.85 -26.38
N ALA A 465 -1.50 8.37 -26.94
CA ALA A 465 -0.77 9.49 -26.34
C ALA A 465 -1.55 10.81 -26.33
N GLY A 466 -1.16 11.70 -25.40
CA GLY A 466 -1.68 13.06 -25.30
C GLY A 466 -3.07 13.16 -24.68
N GLY A 467 -3.43 12.17 -23.85
CA GLY A 467 -4.69 12.11 -23.15
C GLY A 467 -4.61 12.48 -21.68
N ARG A 468 -5.75 12.28 -21.00
CA ARG A 468 -5.91 12.34 -19.56
C ARG A 468 -6.87 11.27 -19.07
N ILE A 469 -6.73 10.86 -17.82
CA ILE A 469 -7.76 10.20 -17.02
C ILE A 469 -8.83 11.27 -16.74
N THR A 470 -10.02 11.03 -17.27
CA THR A 470 -11.17 11.93 -17.08
C THR A 470 -11.91 11.61 -15.79
N ASP A 471 -11.98 10.32 -15.45
CA ASP A 471 -12.65 9.84 -14.26
C ASP A 471 -12.26 8.39 -13.93
N VAL A 472 -12.33 8.01 -12.65
CA VAL A 472 -12.10 6.66 -12.15
C VAL A 472 -13.20 6.34 -11.14
N SER A 473 -13.89 5.21 -11.33
CA SER A 473 -14.89 4.77 -10.35
C SER A 473 -15.08 3.27 -10.40
N GLY A 474 -14.97 2.62 -9.23
CA GLY A 474 -15.04 1.16 -9.13
C GLY A 474 -13.93 0.48 -9.94
N GLU A 475 -14.31 -0.38 -10.89
CA GLU A 475 -13.39 -1.17 -11.72
C GLU A 475 -13.07 -0.49 -13.06
N TYR A 476 -13.58 0.71 -13.30
CA TYR A 476 -13.51 1.39 -14.58
C TYR A 476 -12.84 2.74 -14.49
N LEU A 477 -12.25 3.16 -15.61
CA LEU A 477 -11.79 4.52 -15.83
C LEU A 477 -12.13 5.02 -17.23
N ILE A 478 -12.14 6.33 -17.39
CA ILE A 478 -12.29 7.01 -18.68
C ILE A 478 -10.95 7.63 -19.06
N HIS A 479 -10.39 7.23 -20.19
CA HIS A 479 -9.24 7.89 -20.80
C HIS A 479 -9.68 8.71 -22.00
N THR A 480 -9.35 10.01 -22.03
CA THR A 480 -9.78 10.94 -23.08
C THR A 480 -8.59 11.66 -23.70
N THR A 481 -8.45 11.57 -25.02
CA THR A 481 -7.59 12.42 -25.85
C THR A 481 -8.44 13.47 -26.56
N ALA A 482 -7.81 14.34 -27.36
CA ALA A 482 -8.51 15.34 -28.17
C ALA A 482 -9.51 14.72 -29.18
N THR A 483 -9.31 13.47 -29.61
CA THR A 483 -10.11 12.84 -30.68
C THR A 483 -10.75 11.53 -30.28
N GLN A 484 -10.38 10.94 -29.14
CA GLN A 484 -10.86 9.63 -28.71
C GLN A 484 -11.11 9.59 -27.19
N GLN A 485 -12.25 9.03 -26.79
CA GLN A 485 -12.56 8.68 -25.39
C GLN A 485 -12.78 7.17 -25.29
N SER A 486 -12.11 6.55 -24.32
CA SER A 486 -12.17 5.10 -24.07
C SER A 486 -12.56 4.82 -22.62
N VAL A 487 -13.51 3.91 -22.42
CA VAL A 487 -13.84 3.38 -21.10
C VAL A 487 -13.12 2.05 -20.94
N ILE A 488 -12.29 1.96 -19.92
CA ILE A 488 -11.36 0.86 -19.70
C ILE A 488 -11.70 0.19 -18.37
N GLU A 489 -11.84 -1.12 -18.38
CA GLU A 489 -11.81 -1.94 -17.16
C GLU A 489 -10.35 -2.08 -16.71
N ILE A 490 -10.05 -1.72 -15.46
CA ILE A 490 -8.68 -1.55 -14.93
C ILE A 490 -7.86 -2.83 -15.12
N ASP A 491 -8.40 -3.97 -14.71
CA ASP A 491 -7.78 -5.30 -14.89
C ASP A 491 -8.26 -6.04 -16.15
N GLY A 492 -9.02 -5.36 -17.01
CA GLY A 492 -9.71 -5.97 -18.13
C GLY A 492 -9.41 -5.30 -19.46
N THR A 493 -10.42 -5.23 -20.31
CA THR A 493 -10.29 -4.73 -21.70
C THR A 493 -10.91 -3.35 -21.86
N THR A 494 -10.71 -2.73 -23.04
CA THR A 494 -11.47 -1.52 -23.37
C THR A 494 -12.92 -1.92 -23.67
N VAL A 495 -13.86 -1.42 -22.88
CA VAL A 495 -15.29 -1.75 -22.98
C VAL A 495 -15.97 -0.93 -24.07
N LEU A 496 -15.58 0.33 -24.22
CA LEU A 496 -16.17 1.29 -25.15
C LEU A 496 -15.11 2.26 -25.67
N THR A 497 -15.18 2.59 -26.96
CA THR A 497 -14.39 3.65 -27.60
C THR A 497 -15.31 4.54 -28.42
N ARG A 498 -15.19 5.87 -28.28
CA ARG A 498 -16.04 6.86 -28.96
C ARG A 498 -15.35 8.21 -29.13
N THR A 499 -16.02 9.15 -29.79
CA THR A 499 -15.62 10.56 -29.82
C THR A 499 -15.78 11.21 -28.44
N PRO A 500 -14.85 12.09 -28.00
CA PRO A 500 -14.94 12.76 -26.71
C PRO A 500 -16.23 13.56 -26.50
N VAL A 501 -16.82 13.37 -25.33
CA VAL A 501 -18.00 14.08 -24.81
C VAL A 501 -17.86 14.21 -23.29
N ALA A 502 -18.56 15.16 -22.66
CA ALA A 502 -18.61 15.23 -21.20
C ALA A 502 -19.21 13.94 -20.63
N ALA A 503 -18.44 13.26 -19.78
CA ALA A 503 -18.77 11.94 -19.27
C ALA A 503 -18.04 11.66 -17.96
N THR A 504 -18.63 10.76 -17.16
CA THR A 504 -18.19 10.39 -15.81
C THR A 504 -18.71 9.00 -15.49
N LEU A 505 -18.09 8.34 -14.52
CA LEU A 505 -18.45 7.05 -13.98
C LEU A 505 -19.10 7.23 -12.60
N SER A 506 -20.03 6.34 -12.29
CA SER A 506 -20.49 6.12 -10.91
C SER A 506 -20.62 4.62 -10.72
N GLY A 507 -19.54 4.00 -10.26
CA GLY A 507 -19.36 2.55 -10.34
C GLY A 507 -19.42 2.04 -11.79
N GLY A 508 -20.15 0.94 -12.03
CA GLY A 508 -20.36 0.35 -13.36
C GLY A 508 -21.26 1.13 -14.33
N THR A 509 -21.65 2.36 -13.99
CA THR A 509 -22.52 3.21 -14.82
C THR A 509 -21.73 4.35 -15.46
N LEU A 510 -21.76 4.43 -16.79
CA LEU A 510 -21.24 5.55 -17.56
C LEU A 510 -22.35 6.59 -17.78
N TRP A 511 -22.17 7.79 -17.24
CA TRP A 511 -23.01 8.95 -17.51
C TRP A 511 -22.42 9.77 -18.63
N THR A 512 -23.26 10.17 -19.59
CA THR A 512 -22.81 10.86 -20.81
C THR A 512 -23.75 11.99 -21.15
N ALA A 513 -23.20 13.17 -21.44
CA ALA A 513 -23.96 14.30 -21.98
C ALA A 513 -24.53 13.96 -23.37
N GLY A 514 -25.82 14.21 -23.57
CA GLY A 514 -26.46 14.04 -24.87
C GLY A 514 -26.25 15.24 -25.80
N SER A 515 -26.82 15.16 -27.00
CA SER A 515 -26.71 16.21 -28.02
C SER A 515 -27.66 17.39 -27.81
N THR A 516 -28.64 17.26 -26.91
CA THR A 516 -29.59 18.32 -26.56
C THR A 516 -29.14 18.98 -25.25
N PRO A 517 -29.24 20.32 -25.10
CA PRO A 517 -28.91 20.99 -23.84
C PRO A 517 -29.60 20.33 -22.64
N GLY A 518 -28.87 20.19 -21.53
CA GLY A 518 -29.38 19.55 -20.31
C GLY A 518 -29.54 18.03 -20.35
N SER A 519 -29.39 17.37 -21.51
CA SER A 519 -29.63 15.92 -21.62
C SER A 519 -28.44 15.08 -21.13
N VAL A 520 -28.73 14.02 -20.36
CA VAL A 520 -27.74 13.05 -19.86
C VAL A 520 -28.29 11.63 -19.98
N THR A 521 -27.46 10.67 -20.37
CA THR A 521 -27.81 9.24 -20.45
C THR A 521 -26.94 8.42 -19.51
N ALA A 522 -27.55 7.48 -18.79
CA ALA A 522 -26.86 6.47 -18.00
C ALA A 522 -26.76 5.14 -18.76
N TYR A 523 -25.56 4.60 -18.88
CA TYR A 523 -25.29 3.34 -19.56
C TYR A 523 -24.61 2.34 -18.61
N ASP A 524 -25.22 1.17 -18.43
CA ASP A 524 -24.66 0.08 -17.63
C ASP A 524 -23.60 -0.65 -18.45
N LEU A 525 -22.34 -0.58 -17.99
CA LEU A 525 -21.18 -1.11 -18.70
C LEU A 525 -21.17 -2.65 -18.70
N THR A 526 -21.72 -3.29 -17.67
CA THR A 526 -21.79 -4.75 -17.55
C THR A 526 -22.94 -5.31 -18.36
N ALA A 527 -24.15 -4.77 -18.17
CA ALA A 527 -25.36 -5.20 -18.88
C ALA A 527 -25.40 -4.71 -20.34
N LYS A 528 -24.50 -3.78 -20.70
CA LYS A 528 -24.34 -3.20 -22.05
C LYS A 528 -25.65 -2.62 -22.58
N ARG A 529 -26.33 -1.82 -21.76
CA ARG A 529 -27.59 -1.17 -22.12
C ARG A 529 -27.77 0.16 -21.40
N THR A 530 -28.47 1.08 -22.06
CA THR A 530 -28.97 2.29 -21.41
C THR A 530 -29.98 1.92 -20.34
N THR A 531 -29.79 2.47 -19.13
CA THR A 531 -30.67 2.24 -17.98
C THR A 531 -31.55 3.45 -17.69
N GLU A 532 -31.09 4.65 -18.05
CA GLU A 532 -31.81 5.90 -17.78
C GLU A 532 -31.48 6.97 -18.83
N ASN A 533 -32.49 7.78 -19.16
CA ASN A 533 -32.30 9.06 -19.86
C ASN A 533 -32.90 10.16 -18.98
N LEU A 534 -32.13 11.22 -18.81
CA LEU A 534 -32.42 12.34 -17.92
C LEU A 534 -32.30 13.66 -18.68
N THR A 535 -33.07 14.66 -18.28
CA THR A 535 -32.86 16.05 -18.66
C THR A 535 -32.79 16.88 -17.40
N THR A 536 -31.68 17.58 -17.19
CA THR A 536 -31.56 18.53 -16.08
C THR A 536 -32.26 19.85 -16.45
N ASP A 537 -32.34 20.76 -15.49
CA ASP A 537 -32.79 22.14 -15.65
C ASP A 537 -31.75 23.06 -16.32
N ALA A 538 -30.57 22.55 -16.67
CA ALA A 538 -29.56 23.31 -17.40
C ALA A 538 -29.93 23.46 -18.89
N ASP A 539 -29.79 24.68 -19.41
CA ASP A 539 -30.09 25.03 -20.80
C ASP A 539 -28.84 25.08 -21.70
N CYS A 540 -27.75 24.46 -21.26
CA CYS A 540 -26.45 24.45 -21.94
C CYS A 540 -26.01 23.04 -22.34
N SER A 541 -25.04 22.96 -23.26
CA SER A 541 -24.26 21.74 -23.46
C SER A 541 -23.16 21.64 -22.41
N PHE A 542 -23.02 20.46 -21.79
CA PHE A 542 -22.05 20.25 -20.73
C PHE A 542 -20.63 20.10 -21.26
N THR A 543 -19.69 20.80 -20.61
CA THR A 543 -18.24 20.67 -20.83
C THR A 543 -17.60 19.71 -19.83
N GLU A 544 -18.25 19.51 -18.68
CA GLU A 544 -17.82 18.58 -17.64
C GLU A 544 -19.05 17.96 -16.97
N LEU A 545 -18.93 16.68 -16.60
CA LEU A 545 -19.89 15.95 -15.78
C LEU A 545 -19.12 15.21 -14.69
N GLN A 546 -19.70 15.12 -13.50
CA GLN A 546 -19.27 14.19 -12.44
C GLN A 546 -20.51 13.54 -11.80
N ALA A 547 -20.43 12.26 -11.45
CA ALA A 547 -21.61 11.50 -10.99
C ALA A 547 -21.33 10.71 -9.72
N LEU A 548 -22.16 10.93 -8.70
CA LEU A 548 -22.04 10.22 -7.45
C LEU A 548 -23.41 9.86 -6.88
N GLY A 549 -23.84 8.63 -7.15
CA GLY A 549 -25.13 8.14 -6.66
C GLY A 549 -26.27 9.05 -7.14
N ARG A 550 -26.97 9.72 -6.22
CA ARG A 550 -28.07 10.65 -6.54
C ARG A 550 -27.64 11.96 -7.19
N TYR A 551 -26.37 12.36 -7.08
CA TYR A 551 -25.91 13.68 -7.52
C TYR A 551 -25.22 13.62 -8.88
N LEU A 552 -25.50 14.61 -9.73
CA LEU A 552 -24.83 14.85 -11.01
C LEU A 552 -24.35 16.29 -11.04
N TYR A 553 -23.03 16.49 -10.94
CA TYR A 553 -22.43 17.80 -11.21
C TYR A 553 -22.34 18.01 -12.72
N TRP A 554 -22.61 19.25 -13.15
CA TRP A 554 -22.46 19.69 -14.52
C TRP A 554 -21.82 21.08 -14.58
N ALA A 555 -21.04 21.32 -15.63
CA ALA A 555 -20.51 22.65 -15.95
C ALA A 555 -20.71 22.97 -17.43
N CYS A 556 -20.88 24.25 -17.73
CA CYS A 556 -21.07 24.81 -19.06
C CYS A 556 -19.83 25.62 -19.51
N ALA A 557 -19.68 25.79 -20.82
CA ALA A 557 -18.60 26.60 -21.39
C ALA A 557 -18.66 28.10 -21.01
N ASP A 558 -19.83 28.60 -20.60
CA ASP A 558 -20.04 29.97 -20.15
C ASP A 558 -19.69 30.19 -18.66
N GLY A 559 -19.17 29.15 -17.99
CA GLY A 559 -18.75 29.18 -16.59
C GLY A 559 -19.84 28.86 -15.59
N ARG A 560 -21.10 28.65 -16.02
CA ARG A 560 -22.17 28.19 -15.11
C ARG A 560 -21.93 26.73 -14.72
N ALA A 561 -22.24 26.40 -13.47
CA ALA A 561 -22.16 25.05 -12.94
C ALA A 561 -23.28 24.79 -11.93
N GLY A 562 -23.62 23.52 -11.74
CA GLY A 562 -24.66 23.09 -10.81
C GLY A 562 -24.53 21.62 -10.42
N VAL A 563 -25.20 21.26 -9.32
CA VAL A 563 -25.37 19.86 -8.90
C VAL A 563 -26.84 19.50 -9.03
N TYR A 564 -27.17 18.66 -9.99
CA TYR A 564 -28.51 18.12 -10.17
C TYR A 564 -28.76 16.97 -9.19
N ASP A 565 -29.79 17.12 -8.36
CA ASP A 565 -30.25 16.07 -7.46
C ASP A 565 -31.30 15.21 -8.18
N ARG A 566 -30.95 13.96 -8.49
CA ARG A 566 -31.84 13.04 -9.21
C ARG A 566 -33.10 12.65 -8.43
N THR A 567 -33.12 12.86 -7.12
CA THR A 567 -34.27 12.54 -6.27
C THR A 567 -35.30 13.66 -6.32
N VAL A 568 -34.86 14.90 -6.16
CA VAL A 568 -35.71 16.10 -6.16
C VAL A 568 -35.98 16.60 -7.59
N LYS A 569 -35.08 16.28 -8.52
CA LYS A 569 -35.10 16.63 -9.94
C LYS A 569 -34.84 18.10 -10.25
N GLU A 570 -34.01 18.75 -9.45
CA GLU A 570 -33.62 20.16 -9.57
C GLU A 570 -32.11 20.31 -9.39
N SER A 571 -31.50 21.33 -10.01
CA SER A 571 -30.09 21.67 -9.76
C SER A 571 -29.95 22.73 -8.69
N VAL A 572 -28.92 22.55 -7.87
CA VAL A 572 -28.40 23.58 -6.97
C VAL A 572 -27.22 24.27 -7.67
N PRO A 573 -27.24 25.60 -7.87
CA PRO A 573 -26.12 26.31 -8.49
C PRO A 573 -24.91 26.30 -7.56
N VAL A 574 -23.73 26.06 -8.13
CA VAL A 574 -22.44 26.06 -7.41
C VAL A 574 -21.41 26.91 -8.17
N PRO A 575 -20.32 27.35 -7.53
CA PRO A 575 -19.23 28.00 -8.25
C PRO A 575 -18.72 27.13 -9.41
N GLY A 576 -18.45 27.75 -10.56
CA GLY A 576 -17.83 27.09 -11.71
C GLY A 576 -16.31 27.08 -11.63
N GLY A 577 -15.66 26.35 -12.54
CA GLY A 577 -14.20 26.24 -12.63
C GLY A 577 -13.70 24.84 -12.31
N GLU A 578 -12.49 24.76 -11.77
CA GLU A 578 -11.87 23.49 -11.38
C GLU A 578 -12.55 22.93 -10.12
N ALA A 579 -13.34 21.86 -10.28
CA ALA A 579 -14.25 21.36 -9.24
C ALA A 579 -14.15 19.83 -9.02
N LYS A 580 -14.48 19.35 -7.82
CA LYS A 580 -14.78 17.93 -7.56
C LYS A 580 -16.04 17.76 -6.72
N LEU A 581 -16.87 16.81 -7.14
CA LEU A 581 -18.10 16.39 -6.47
C LEU A 581 -17.78 15.36 -5.38
N GLY A 582 -18.08 15.70 -4.13
CA GLY A 582 -18.21 14.76 -3.03
C GLY A 582 -19.68 14.44 -2.75
N ASP A 583 -19.95 13.62 -1.74
CA ASP A 583 -21.32 13.21 -1.43
C ASP A 583 -22.13 14.37 -0.81
N GLY A 584 -22.90 15.06 -1.65
CA GLY A 584 -23.74 16.21 -1.25
C GLY A 584 -22.98 17.52 -1.07
N TYR A 585 -21.75 17.62 -1.59
CA TYR A 585 -20.97 18.86 -1.64
C TYR A 585 -20.05 18.91 -2.87
N VAL A 586 -19.57 20.10 -3.22
CA VAL A 586 -18.57 20.32 -4.28
C VAL A 586 -17.44 21.17 -3.72
N VAL A 587 -16.20 20.79 -4.01
CA VAL A 587 -15.03 21.64 -3.76
C VAL A 587 -14.59 22.28 -5.07
N THR A 588 -14.40 23.59 -5.06
CA THR A 588 -13.97 24.39 -6.21
C THR A 588 -12.74 25.22 -5.88
N HIS A 589 -11.82 25.33 -6.84
CA HIS A 589 -10.64 26.19 -6.75
C HIS A 589 -10.93 27.57 -7.35
N ASP A 590 -11.03 28.58 -6.49
CA ASP A 590 -11.03 29.98 -6.88
C ASP A 590 -9.59 30.40 -7.19
N LYS A 591 -9.19 30.23 -8.45
CA LYS A 591 -7.86 30.57 -8.95
C LYS A 591 -7.52 32.06 -8.82
N GLN A 592 -8.53 32.94 -8.86
CA GLN A 592 -8.30 34.38 -8.75
C GLN A 592 -7.99 34.78 -7.32
N ALA A 593 -8.71 34.21 -6.35
CA ALA A 593 -8.48 34.45 -4.93
C ALA A 593 -7.33 33.59 -4.36
N GLY A 594 -6.94 32.53 -5.06
CA GLY A 594 -6.00 31.52 -4.57
C GLY A 594 -6.57 30.73 -3.38
N LYS A 595 -7.84 30.32 -3.46
CA LYS A 595 -8.57 29.68 -2.35
C LYS A 595 -9.31 28.41 -2.81
N LEU A 596 -9.41 27.43 -1.92
CA LEU A 596 -10.36 26.33 -2.05
C LEU A 596 -11.66 26.66 -1.33
N THR A 597 -12.79 26.42 -1.99
CA THR A 597 -14.14 26.65 -1.47
C THR A 597 -14.93 25.36 -1.51
N MET A 598 -15.56 24.99 -0.40
CA MET A 598 -16.49 23.88 -0.32
C MET A 598 -17.93 24.42 -0.30
N THR A 599 -18.80 23.86 -1.15
CA THR A 599 -20.22 24.22 -1.24
C THR A 599 -21.08 22.98 -1.01
N THR A 600 -21.87 22.95 0.06
CA THR A 600 -22.82 21.86 0.34
C THR A 600 -24.14 22.10 -0.38
N VAL A 601 -24.85 21.03 -0.77
CA VAL A 601 -26.06 21.10 -1.62
C VAL A 601 -27.25 20.25 -1.11
N VAL A 602 -27.13 19.61 0.06
CA VAL A 602 -28.08 18.58 0.51
C VAL A 602 -29.52 19.04 0.71
N ASP A 603 -29.74 20.30 1.11
CA ASP A 603 -31.07 20.85 1.38
C ASP A 603 -31.64 21.65 0.19
N GLY A 604 -31.05 21.48 -1.01
CA GLY A 604 -31.42 22.25 -2.21
C GLY A 604 -30.92 23.70 -2.19
N THR A 605 -30.28 24.14 -1.11
CA THR A 605 -29.71 25.48 -0.95
C THR A 605 -28.20 25.39 -0.84
N PRO A 606 -27.41 26.12 -1.66
CA PRO A 606 -25.97 26.06 -1.60
C PRO A 606 -25.43 26.82 -0.38
N VAL A 607 -24.54 26.19 0.39
CA VAL A 607 -23.81 26.84 1.49
C VAL A 607 -22.31 26.70 1.26
N SER A 608 -21.63 27.83 1.00
CA SER A 608 -20.20 27.87 0.67
C SER A 608 -19.34 28.35 1.84
N ARG A 609 -18.15 27.77 1.99
CA ARG A 609 -17.09 28.21 2.90
C ARG A 609 -15.70 28.00 2.31
N VAL A 610 -14.77 28.91 2.61
CA VAL A 610 -13.35 28.72 2.28
C VAL A 610 -12.75 27.68 3.20
N ILE A 611 -12.04 26.71 2.63
CA ILE A 611 -11.44 25.58 3.37
C ILE A 611 -9.91 25.61 3.39
N GLY A 612 -9.25 26.39 2.52
CA GLY A 612 -7.79 26.43 2.48
C GLY A 612 -7.22 27.40 1.45
N ASP A 613 -5.94 27.70 1.61
CA ASP A 613 -5.14 28.45 0.64
C ASP A 613 -4.67 27.54 -0.49
N MET A 614 -4.84 27.98 -1.73
CA MET A 614 -4.41 27.23 -2.92
C MET A 614 -4.04 28.23 -4.02
N PRO A 615 -2.77 28.66 -4.12
CA PRO A 615 -2.33 29.55 -5.18
C PRO A 615 -2.45 28.87 -6.56
N ASP A 616 -2.87 29.63 -7.57
CA ASP A 616 -2.95 29.14 -8.95
C ASP A 616 -1.55 28.94 -9.56
N THR A 617 -1.29 27.73 -10.03
CA THR A 617 -0.04 27.37 -10.72
C THR A 617 -0.15 27.48 -12.25
N GLY A 618 -1.32 27.85 -12.77
CA GLY A 618 -1.61 27.87 -14.21
C GLY A 618 -1.99 26.50 -14.78
N ALA A 619 -1.96 25.44 -13.97
CA ALA A 619 -2.39 24.09 -14.32
C ALA A 619 -3.53 23.61 -13.38
N SER A 620 -4.08 22.42 -13.64
CA SER A 620 -4.99 21.77 -12.70
C SER A 620 -4.18 21.27 -11.50
N GLN A 621 -4.73 21.42 -10.30
CA GLN A 621 -4.17 20.93 -9.03
C GLN A 621 -5.04 19.83 -8.39
N ARG A 622 -6.17 19.46 -9.03
CA ARG A 622 -6.98 18.29 -8.69
C ARG A 622 -6.14 17.01 -8.66
N ASP A 623 -6.37 16.21 -7.64
CA ASP A 623 -5.71 14.90 -7.42
C ASP A 623 -4.17 14.98 -7.31
N LEU A 624 -3.66 16.19 -7.09
CA LEU A 624 -2.25 16.51 -6.91
C LEU A 624 -2.04 17.24 -5.60
N ARG A 625 -2.72 18.38 -5.44
CA ARG A 625 -2.65 19.22 -4.24
C ARG A 625 -3.97 19.29 -3.50
N TRP A 626 -5.08 18.86 -4.09
CA TRP A 626 -6.35 18.74 -3.40
C TRP A 626 -7.28 17.71 -4.05
N THR A 627 -8.18 17.13 -3.27
CA THR A 627 -9.13 16.11 -3.71
C THR A 627 -10.33 16.01 -2.75
N VAL A 628 -11.30 15.16 -3.06
CA VAL A 628 -12.48 14.90 -2.20
C VAL A 628 -12.66 13.40 -2.03
N ASP A 629 -13.17 12.98 -0.87
CA ASP A 629 -13.68 11.63 -0.69
C ASP A 629 -15.05 11.51 -1.36
N GLU A 630 -15.08 10.97 -2.58
CA GLU A 630 -16.34 10.69 -3.28
C GLU A 630 -17.25 9.75 -2.49
N SER A 631 -16.69 8.98 -1.57
CA SER A 631 -17.40 7.95 -0.80
C SER A 631 -17.36 8.22 0.70
N GLY A 632 -16.96 9.43 1.07
CA GLY A 632 -16.77 9.87 2.44
C GLY A 632 -17.25 11.29 2.64
N ALA A 633 -16.97 11.84 3.83
CA ALA A 633 -17.44 13.18 4.20
C ALA A 633 -16.34 14.25 4.09
N ASN A 634 -15.16 13.94 3.55
CA ASN A 634 -13.99 14.80 3.74
C ASN A 634 -13.42 15.30 2.41
N ALA A 635 -12.92 16.53 2.41
CA ALA A 635 -11.98 17.03 1.42
C ALA A 635 -10.55 16.95 1.98
N ALA A 636 -9.56 16.89 1.09
CA ALA A 636 -8.15 16.96 1.45
C ALA A 636 -7.42 18.00 0.60
N TYR A 637 -6.50 18.78 1.19
CA TYR A 637 -5.59 19.64 0.43
C TYR A 637 -4.20 19.72 1.07
N VAL A 638 -3.20 20.05 0.27
CA VAL A 638 -1.80 20.21 0.68
C VAL A 638 -1.45 21.70 0.80
N ASP A 639 -0.89 22.12 1.92
CA ASP A 639 -0.41 23.49 2.12
C ASP A 639 1.04 23.71 1.63
N ALA A 640 1.55 24.93 1.85
CA ALA A 640 2.91 25.32 1.45
C ALA A 640 4.01 24.64 2.28
N GLU A 641 3.67 24.06 3.43
CA GLU A 641 4.59 23.31 4.28
C GLU A 641 4.50 21.79 4.04
N GLU A 642 3.83 21.36 2.95
CA GLU A 642 3.61 19.96 2.58
C GLU A 642 2.80 19.16 3.63
N ARG A 643 1.93 19.84 4.38
CA ARG A 643 0.98 19.20 5.31
C ARG A 643 -0.34 18.96 4.60
N VAL A 644 -0.99 17.84 4.92
CA VAL A 644 -2.32 17.52 4.36
C VAL A 644 -3.41 17.88 5.35
N HIS A 645 -4.32 18.76 4.95
CA HIS A 645 -5.48 19.18 5.72
C HIS A 645 -6.68 18.33 5.34
N LEU A 646 -7.26 17.61 6.30
CA LEU A 646 -8.51 16.86 6.17
C LEU A 646 -9.65 17.73 6.71
N VAL A 647 -10.55 18.13 5.81
CA VAL A 647 -11.64 19.05 6.12
C VAL A 647 -12.98 18.33 5.98
N PRO A 648 -13.78 18.21 7.04
CA PRO A 648 -15.10 17.58 6.95
C PRO A 648 -16.07 18.44 6.14
N SER A 649 -17.05 17.80 5.51
CA SER A 649 -18.14 18.45 4.78
C SER A 649 -19.36 18.75 5.65
N ASP A 650 -19.47 18.06 6.79
CA ASP A 650 -20.63 18.04 7.68
C ASP A 650 -21.92 17.53 7.01
N VAL A 651 -21.79 16.87 5.85
CA VAL A 651 -22.90 16.33 5.09
C VAL A 651 -23.15 14.85 5.42
N PRO A 652 -24.41 14.44 5.71
CA PRO A 652 -24.76 13.03 5.79
C PRO A 652 -24.55 12.32 4.45
N GLN A 653 -23.79 11.23 4.44
CA GLN A 653 -23.53 10.44 3.24
C GLN A 653 -24.76 9.65 2.79
N GLN A 654 -24.82 9.28 1.51
CA GLN A 654 -25.84 8.39 0.94
C GLN A 654 -25.75 6.98 1.54
N PRO A 655 -26.85 6.19 1.52
CA PRO A 655 -26.83 4.80 1.93
C PRO A 655 -25.77 3.96 1.20
N LEU A 656 -25.22 2.96 1.92
CA LEU A 656 -24.25 2.01 1.38
C LEU A 656 -24.84 1.27 0.17
N ARG A 657 -24.13 1.26 -0.95
CA ARG A 657 -24.52 0.58 -2.19
C ARG A 657 -23.33 -0.14 -2.81
N LEU A 658 -23.61 -0.95 -3.83
CA LEU A 658 -22.58 -1.57 -4.65
C LEU A 658 -22.12 -0.61 -5.76
N LEU A 659 -20.80 -0.57 -6.00
CA LEU A 659 -20.21 0.13 -7.14
C LEU A 659 -20.17 -0.74 -8.40
N GLY A 660 -20.47 -2.03 -8.30
CA GLY A 660 -20.48 -2.94 -9.44
C GLY A 660 -21.20 -4.25 -9.16
N PRO A 661 -21.30 -5.13 -10.17
CA PRO A 661 -21.80 -6.49 -9.98
C PRO A 661 -20.97 -7.26 -8.95
N VAL A 662 -21.63 -8.14 -8.21
CA VAL A 662 -20.98 -9.02 -7.25
C VAL A 662 -20.33 -10.20 -7.98
N ARG A 663 -19.08 -10.53 -7.62
CA ARG A 663 -18.33 -11.65 -8.18
C ARG A 663 -18.47 -12.86 -7.26
N ASN A 664 -19.29 -13.82 -7.65
CA ASN A 664 -19.60 -15.01 -6.84
C ASN A 664 -18.82 -16.23 -7.33
N ALA A 665 -18.28 -17.01 -6.39
CA ALA A 665 -17.71 -18.31 -6.72
C ALA A 665 -18.82 -19.29 -7.14
N PRO A 666 -18.61 -20.08 -8.20
CA PRO A 666 -19.56 -21.13 -8.58
C PRO A 666 -19.56 -22.29 -7.56
N SER A 667 -18.44 -22.52 -6.90
CA SER A 667 -18.24 -23.52 -5.86
C SER A 667 -17.17 -23.07 -4.86
N VAL A 668 -17.23 -23.62 -3.65
CA VAL A 668 -16.18 -23.54 -2.62
C VAL A 668 -15.92 -24.92 -2.03
N GLU A 669 -14.73 -25.14 -1.52
CA GLU A 669 -14.34 -26.37 -0.83
C GLU A 669 -14.42 -26.22 0.70
N ALA A 670 -14.70 -27.32 1.38
CA ALA A 670 -14.70 -27.37 2.82
C ALA A 670 -13.27 -27.50 3.37
N HIS A 671 -12.82 -26.46 4.08
CA HIS A 671 -11.45 -26.33 4.61
C HIS A 671 -11.43 -26.31 6.13
N GLU A 672 -10.35 -26.85 6.73
CA GLU A 672 -10.13 -26.80 8.19
C GLU A 672 -10.32 -25.37 8.72
N VAL A 673 -10.91 -25.24 9.92
CA VAL A 673 -11.43 -23.95 10.42
C VAL A 673 -10.32 -22.92 10.69
N ASP A 674 -9.08 -23.35 10.85
CA ASP A 674 -7.89 -22.52 11.09
C ASP A 674 -7.10 -22.14 9.82
N THR A 675 -7.60 -22.53 8.64
CA THR A 675 -6.99 -22.21 7.34
C THR A 675 -7.62 -20.98 6.68
N THR A 676 -7.12 -20.54 5.53
CA THR A 676 -7.79 -19.50 4.74
C THR A 676 -8.94 -20.13 3.96
N PRO A 677 -10.20 -19.70 4.13
CA PRO A 677 -11.31 -20.23 3.36
C PRO A 677 -11.24 -19.80 1.89
N ASP A 678 -11.92 -20.54 1.01
CA ASP A 678 -12.16 -20.09 -0.35
C ASP A 678 -13.03 -18.83 -0.35
N THR A 679 -12.73 -17.91 -1.25
CA THR A 679 -13.55 -16.71 -1.47
C THR A 679 -14.92 -17.12 -2.02
N LEU A 680 -15.96 -16.91 -1.23
CA LEU A 680 -17.36 -17.12 -1.61
C LEU A 680 -17.83 -16.02 -2.57
N THR A 681 -17.53 -14.77 -2.23
CA THR A 681 -18.00 -13.60 -2.98
C THR A 681 -17.10 -12.39 -2.75
N THR A 682 -16.93 -11.57 -3.79
CA THR A 682 -16.24 -10.28 -3.74
C THR A 682 -17.14 -9.17 -4.27
N MET A 683 -17.14 -8.01 -3.61
CA MET A 683 -17.92 -6.85 -4.02
C MET A 683 -17.22 -5.53 -3.71
N LEU A 684 -17.48 -4.51 -4.53
CA LEU A 684 -17.03 -3.15 -4.29
C LEU A 684 -18.14 -2.31 -3.63
N LEU A 685 -17.84 -1.83 -2.43
CA LEU A 685 -18.71 -1.00 -1.62
C LEU A 685 -18.52 0.48 -1.97
N SER A 686 -19.62 1.24 -1.92
CA SER A 686 -19.61 2.69 -2.19
C SER A 686 -19.16 3.55 -1.03
N LYS A 687 -19.04 3.00 0.18
CA LYS A 687 -18.53 3.66 1.39
C LYS A 687 -18.05 2.59 2.38
N PRO A 688 -17.29 2.94 3.43
CA PRO A 688 -16.83 1.98 4.43
C PRO A 688 -17.97 1.22 5.15
N SER A 689 -17.73 -0.05 5.48
CA SER A 689 -18.59 -0.86 6.35
C SER A 689 -17.99 -1.00 7.74
N ALA A 690 -18.83 -1.10 8.77
CA ALA A 690 -18.43 -1.43 10.14
C ALA A 690 -18.18 -2.94 10.32
N GLY A 691 -18.87 -3.76 9.52
CA GLY A 691 -18.81 -5.21 9.56
C GLY A 691 -19.87 -5.85 8.66
N TRP A 692 -19.92 -7.18 8.65
CA TRP A 692 -20.85 -7.95 7.83
C TRP A 692 -21.19 -9.31 8.43
N ASP A 693 -22.38 -9.84 8.08
CA ASP A 693 -22.90 -11.11 8.57
C ASP A 693 -23.24 -12.03 7.40
N LEU A 694 -22.75 -13.28 7.42
CA LEU A 694 -23.04 -14.29 6.40
C LEU A 694 -23.98 -15.37 6.95
N THR A 695 -25.04 -15.61 6.20
CA THR A 695 -25.93 -16.77 6.42
C THR A 695 -25.97 -17.63 5.17
N VAL A 696 -25.87 -18.94 5.34
CA VAL A 696 -25.93 -19.93 4.26
C VAL A 696 -27.07 -20.92 4.55
N ARG A 697 -27.90 -21.22 3.56
CA ARG A 697 -29.04 -22.12 3.66
C ARG A 697 -28.83 -23.28 2.70
N ASN A 698 -28.75 -24.49 3.23
CA ASN A 698 -28.73 -25.69 2.39
C ASN A 698 -30.04 -25.77 1.59
N ARG A 699 -29.95 -25.79 0.26
CA ARG A 699 -31.13 -25.70 -0.61
C ARG A 699 -32.03 -26.94 -0.52
N ALA A 700 -31.45 -28.11 -0.27
CA ALA A 700 -32.17 -29.37 -0.19
C ALA A 700 -32.96 -29.46 1.13
N THR A 701 -32.32 -29.19 2.26
CA THR A 701 -32.92 -29.37 3.59
C THR A 701 -33.63 -28.12 4.13
N GLY A 702 -33.30 -26.94 3.59
CA GLY A 702 -33.74 -25.65 4.13
C GLY A 702 -33.05 -25.25 5.44
N LYS A 703 -32.11 -26.06 5.96
CA LYS A 703 -31.34 -25.74 7.18
C LYS A 703 -30.48 -24.52 6.93
N VAL A 704 -30.59 -23.52 7.80
CA VAL A 704 -29.79 -22.29 7.79
C VAL A 704 -28.63 -22.48 8.77
N TYR A 705 -27.45 -22.16 8.30
CA TYR A 705 -26.22 -22.04 9.06
C TYR A 705 -25.84 -20.56 9.03
N SER A 706 -25.66 -19.99 10.21
CA SER A 706 -25.10 -18.65 10.37
C SER A 706 -23.73 -18.89 10.95
N ASP A 707 -22.67 -18.47 10.26
CA ASP A 707 -21.33 -18.59 10.84
C ASP A 707 -21.25 -17.80 12.16
N GLY A 708 -22.06 -16.73 12.31
CA GLY A 708 -22.09 -15.90 13.52
C GLY A 708 -20.72 -15.28 13.81
N ARG A 709 -19.84 -15.30 12.80
CA ARG A 709 -18.51 -14.71 12.80
C ARG A 709 -18.66 -13.41 12.03
N ASP A 710 -19.25 -12.41 12.68
CA ASP A 710 -19.41 -11.10 12.09
C ASP A 710 -18.02 -10.61 11.62
N GLY A 711 -17.90 -10.38 10.32
CA GLY A 711 -16.63 -9.95 9.74
C GLY A 711 -16.36 -8.48 10.05
N GLY A 712 -15.07 -8.13 10.05
CA GLY A 712 -14.63 -6.78 10.39
C GLY A 712 -14.97 -5.72 9.34
N ALA A 713 -14.64 -4.47 9.68
CA ALA A 713 -14.79 -3.32 8.80
C ALA A 713 -14.07 -3.53 7.46
N ALA A 714 -14.71 -3.11 6.36
CA ALA A 714 -14.13 -3.09 5.03
C ALA A 714 -14.24 -1.70 4.40
N ARG A 715 -13.37 -1.41 3.43
CA ARG A 715 -13.32 -0.13 2.71
C ARG A 715 -13.13 -0.43 1.24
N GLY A 716 -14.11 -0.04 0.42
CA GLY A 716 -14.10 -0.37 -0.99
C GLY A 716 -14.33 -1.87 -1.22
N GLU A 717 -13.33 -2.64 -1.63
CA GLU A 717 -13.48 -4.10 -1.81
C GLU A 717 -13.74 -4.85 -0.49
N LEU A 718 -14.78 -5.68 -0.50
CA LEU A 718 -15.11 -6.67 0.51
C LEU A 718 -15.05 -8.06 -0.14
N SER A 719 -14.11 -8.89 0.34
CA SER A 719 -13.99 -10.30 -0.02
C SER A 719 -14.42 -11.18 1.16
N VAL A 720 -15.46 -11.97 0.96
CA VAL A 720 -16.08 -12.86 1.96
C VAL A 720 -15.72 -14.30 1.62
N GLY A 721 -15.11 -15.01 2.57
CA GLY A 721 -14.81 -16.44 2.45
C GLY A 721 -15.78 -17.31 3.25
N TRP A 722 -15.87 -18.60 2.91
CA TRP A 722 -16.67 -19.57 3.66
C TRP A 722 -15.96 -20.92 3.75
N HIS A 723 -15.80 -21.46 4.96
CA HIS A 723 -15.09 -22.73 5.22
C HIS A 723 -15.97 -23.98 5.00
N GLY A 724 -17.29 -23.83 4.87
CA GLY A 724 -18.20 -24.96 4.82
C GLY A 724 -18.38 -25.70 6.16
N ASP A 725 -17.96 -25.13 7.30
CA ASP A 725 -18.14 -25.71 8.63
C ASP A 725 -19.58 -25.59 9.15
N ASP A 726 -20.00 -26.50 10.03
CA ASP A 726 -21.21 -26.34 10.84
C ASP A 726 -20.85 -25.54 12.12
N PRO A 727 -21.18 -24.24 12.17
CA PRO A 727 -20.78 -23.35 13.26
C PRO A 727 -21.41 -23.73 14.61
N THR A 728 -22.43 -24.60 14.62
CA THR A 728 -23.12 -25.02 15.84
C THR A 728 -22.39 -26.15 16.60
N VAL A 729 -21.44 -26.83 15.96
CA VAL A 729 -20.77 -28.00 16.52
C VAL A 729 -19.33 -27.68 16.95
N GLY A 730 -18.66 -26.74 16.26
CA GLY A 730 -17.28 -26.36 16.51
C GLY A 730 -16.26 -27.42 16.03
N GLY A 731 -15.05 -26.96 15.67
CA GLY A 731 -14.01 -27.80 15.07
C GLY A 731 -14.26 -28.15 13.60
N ASP A 732 -13.50 -29.11 13.06
CA ASP A 732 -13.57 -29.52 11.65
C ASP A 732 -14.75 -30.46 11.36
N VAL A 733 -15.95 -29.95 11.61
CA VAL A 733 -17.23 -30.60 11.26
C VAL A 733 -17.86 -29.79 10.15
N PHE A 734 -18.06 -30.41 9.00
CA PHE A 734 -18.49 -29.71 7.79
C PHE A 734 -19.98 -29.92 7.52
N VAL A 735 -20.61 -28.95 6.86
CA VAL A 735 -21.97 -29.14 6.37
C VAL A 735 -21.94 -30.05 5.12
N PRO A 736 -23.05 -30.73 4.78
CA PRO A 736 -23.03 -31.71 3.69
C PRO A 736 -22.75 -31.08 2.33
N ASN A 737 -22.14 -31.85 1.42
CA ASN A 737 -22.00 -31.46 0.01
C ASN A 737 -23.36 -31.05 -0.59
N GLY A 738 -23.34 -30.05 -1.48
CA GLY A 738 -24.54 -29.62 -2.18
C GLY A 738 -24.62 -28.12 -2.44
N VAL A 739 -25.79 -27.67 -2.89
CA VAL A 739 -26.02 -26.25 -3.22
C VAL A 739 -26.58 -25.49 -2.02
N TYR A 740 -25.98 -24.34 -1.74
CA TYR A 740 -26.36 -23.42 -0.67
C TYR A 740 -26.81 -22.09 -1.27
N ASP A 741 -27.92 -21.56 -0.76
CA ASP A 741 -28.31 -20.17 -0.96
C ASP A 741 -27.69 -19.34 0.16
N TRP A 742 -27.04 -18.23 -0.13
CA TRP A 742 -26.41 -17.39 0.89
C TRP A 742 -26.95 -15.97 0.89
N THR A 743 -26.90 -15.33 2.05
CA THR A 743 -27.29 -13.94 2.26
C THR A 743 -26.23 -13.27 3.12
N LEU A 744 -25.63 -12.21 2.58
CA LEU A 744 -24.68 -11.34 3.24
C LEU A 744 -25.38 -10.05 3.63
N THR A 745 -25.22 -9.60 4.87
CA THR A 745 -25.71 -8.30 5.34
C THR A 745 -24.52 -7.45 5.74
N VAL A 746 -24.35 -6.27 5.13
CA VAL A 746 -23.20 -5.39 5.35
C VAL A 746 -23.65 -4.10 6.04
N THR A 747 -23.08 -3.81 7.20
CA THR A 747 -23.46 -2.65 8.02
C THR A 747 -22.62 -1.42 7.66
N PRO A 748 -23.23 -0.26 7.33
CA PRO A 748 -22.47 0.96 7.01
C PRO A 748 -21.72 1.51 8.23
N ALA A 749 -20.47 1.94 8.03
CA ALA A 749 -19.60 2.40 9.13
C ALA A 749 -20.01 3.75 9.74
N ASP A 750 -20.65 4.61 8.95
CA ASP A 750 -21.17 5.92 9.39
C ASP A 750 -22.56 5.83 10.03
N GLY A 751 -23.19 4.65 10.03
CA GLY A 751 -24.55 4.43 10.52
C GLY A 751 -25.65 5.01 9.62
N VAL A 752 -25.34 5.51 8.42
CA VAL A 752 -26.33 6.12 7.53
C VAL A 752 -26.84 5.11 6.49
N GLY A 753 -28.16 4.89 6.52
CA GLY A 753 -28.86 3.92 5.67
C GLY A 753 -29.05 2.56 6.36
N ALA A 754 -29.94 1.74 5.80
CA ALA A 754 -30.11 0.36 6.25
C ALA A 754 -28.90 -0.50 5.82
N PRO A 755 -28.61 -1.61 6.52
CA PRO A 755 -27.60 -2.57 6.06
C PRO A 755 -27.86 -3.04 4.63
N LEU A 756 -26.80 -3.16 3.83
CA LEU A 756 -26.85 -3.64 2.46
C LEU A 756 -26.98 -5.16 2.47
N THR A 757 -28.05 -5.71 1.87
CA THR A 757 -28.23 -7.16 1.74
C THR A 757 -27.89 -7.64 0.33
N VAL A 758 -26.95 -8.59 0.24
CA VAL A 758 -26.56 -9.26 -1.01
C VAL A 758 -26.90 -10.74 -0.90
N ARG A 759 -27.35 -11.36 -1.99
CA ARG A 759 -27.73 -12.79 -2.02
C ARG A 759 -27.09 -13.49 -3.21
N GLY A 760 -26.80 -14.76 -3.05
CA GLY A 760 -26.32 -15.62 -4.13
C GLY A 760 -26.48 -17.09 -3.81
N SER A 761 -25.84 -17.94 -4.62
CA SER A 761 -25.78 -19.37 -4.38
C SER A 761 -24.41 -19.92 -4.71
N VAL A 762 -24.01 -21.00 -4.02
CA VAL A 762 -22.72 -21.64 -4.18
C VAL A 762 -22.86 -23.16 -4.02
N LYS A 763 -22.02 -23.94 -4.70
CA LYS A 763 -21.87 -25.38 -4.45
C LYS A 763 -20.76 -25.63 -3.43
N LEU A 764 -21.06 -26.31 -2.32
CA LEU A 764 -20.03 -26.79 -1.40
C LEU A 764 -19.52 -28.15 -1.86
N LEU A 765 -18.20 -28.29 -1.92
CA LEU A 765 -17.45 -29.50 -2.26
C LEU A 765 -16.64 -29.96 -1.05
N HIS A 766 -16.30 -31.24 -1.00
CA HIS A 766 -15.50 -31.86 0.07
C HIS A 766 -16.07 -31.68 1.49
N GLY A 767 -17.33 -31.27 1.63
CA GLY A 767 -18.06 -31.26 2.89
C GLY A 767 -18.45 -32.66 3.35
N ASP A 768 -19.34 -32.74 4.33
CA ASP A 768 -19.82 -34.02 4.84
C ASP A 768 -20.49 -34.85 3.71
N PRO A 769 -20.19 -36.16 3.61
CA PRO A 769 -20.68 -36.99 2.53
C PRO A 769 -22.20 -37.16 2.62
N VAL A 770 -22.92 -36.74 1.56
CA VAL A 770 -24.34 -37.03 1.40
C VAL A 770 -24.52 -38.50 1.04
N ARG A 771 -25.56 -39.16 1.56
CA ARG A 771 -25.77 -40.60 1.35
C ARG A 771 -25.80 -40.95 -0.15
N HIS A 772 -24.89 -41.84 -0.54
CA HIS A 772 -24.72 -42.35 -1.91
C HIS A 772 -24.32 -41.29 -2.95
N ASP A 773 -23.90 -40.10 -2.54
CA ASP A 773 -23.30 -39.10 -3.43
C ASP A 773 -21.81 -39.44 -3.63
N HIS A 774 -21.49 -40.05 -4.77
CA HIS A 774 -20.14 -40.54 -5.06
C HIS A 774 -19.45 -39.69 -6.14
N ALA A 775 -20.19 -39.24 -7.14
CA ALA A 775 -19.66 -38.50 -8.28
C ALA A 775 -20.72 -37.64 -8.98
N GLY A 776 -20.50 -36.34 -9.04
CA GLY A 776 -21.28 -35.40 -9.84
C GLY A 776 -20.66 -35.08 -11.23
N PRO A 777 -21.34 -34.28 -12.06
CA PRO A 777 -20.93 -33.93 -13.42
C PRO A 777 -19.51 -33.33 -13.53
N ASP A 778 -19.07 -32.64 -12.47
CA ASP A 778 -17.76 -31.97 -12.42
C ASP A 778 -16.65 -32.89 -11.89
N GLY A 779 -16.94 -34.19 -11.71
CA GLY A 779 -15.99 -35.17 -11.19
C GLY A 779 -15.85 -35.18 -9.67
N LEU A 780 -16.76 -34.53 -8.94
CA LEU A 780 -16.82 -34.52 -7.48
C LEU A 780 -18.27 -34.69 -6.99
N PRO A 781 -18.48 -35.26 -5.80
CA PRO A 781 -19.79 -35.32 -5.14
C PRO A 781 -20.51 -33.97 -5.16
N ASP A 782 -21.80 -33.96 -5.48
CA ASP A 782 -22.57 -32.74 -5.74
C ASP A 782 -23.81 -32.55 -4.86
N GLY A 783 -23.97 -33.40 -3.85
CA GLY A 783 -25.08 -33.46 -2.93
C GLY A 783 -26.28 -34.25 -3.44
N ALA A 784 -26.24 -34.79 -4.67
CA ALA A 784 -27.28 -35.69 -5.17
C ALA A 784 -26.87 -37.16 -5.01
N GLY A 785 -27.84 -38.01 -4.66
CA GLY A 785 -27.62 -39.45 -4.59
C GLY A 785 -27.35 -40.07 -5.97
N ASP A 786 -26.41 -41.02 -6.01
CA ASP A 786 -26.08 -41.78 -7.20
C ASP A 786 -26.62 -43.21 -7.14
N LEU A 787 -26.70 -43.83 -8.32
CA LEU A 787 -27.13 -45.22 -8.46
C LEU A 787 -25.99 -46.08 -9.01
N LEU A 788 -25.64 -47.16 -8.32
CA LEU A 788 -24.56 -48.04 -8.74
C LEU A 788 -25.11 -49.20 -9.58
N THR A 789 -24.58 -49.39 -10.78
CA THR A 789 -25.05 -50.42 -11.72
C THR A 789 -23.92 -51.36 -12.12
N LEU A 790 -24.24 -52.66 -12.26
CA LEU A 790 -23.33 -53.68 -12.78
C LEU A 790 -23.84 -54.18 -14.13
N ASN A 791 -23.08 -53.97 -15.21
CA ASN A 791 -23.46 -54.45 -16.54
C ASN A 791 -23.03 -55.92 -16.79
N SER A 792 -23.43 -56.48 -17.93
CA SER A 792 -23.07 -57.84 -18.35
C SER A 792 -21.59 -58.06 -18.67
N SER A 793 -20.79 -56.99 -18.75
CA SER A 793 -19.35 -57.03 -19.03
C SER A 793 -18.50 -56.91 -17.78
N GLY A 794 -19.10 -56.84 -16.58
CA GLY A 794 -18.34 -56.69 -15.35
C GLY A 794 -17.86 -55.27 -15.07
N THR A 795 -18.63 -54.27 -15.50
CA THR A 795 -18.38 -52.85 -15.19
C THR A 795 -19.34 -52.37 -14.12
N LEU A 796 -18.80 -51.82 -13.04
CA LEU A 796 -19.54 -51.05 -12.05
C LEU A 796 -19.56 -49.58 -12.48
N THR A 797 -20.75 -48.98 -12.51
CA THR A 797 -20.97 -47.62 -12.98
C THR A 797 -21.86 -46.85 -12.01
N PHE A 798 -21.36 -45.74 -11.48
CA PHE A 798 -22.22 -44.71 -10.87
C PHE A 798 -22.97 -43.97 -11.97
N GLN A 799 -24.29 -44.04 -11.91
CA GLN A 799 -25.22 -43.25 -12.71
C GLN A 799 -25.51 -41.99 -11.90
N GLN A 800 -25.05 -40.85 -12.39
CA GLN A 800 -24.96 -39.64 -11.58
C GLN A 800 -26.35 -39.03 -11.38
N GLY A 801 -26.74 -38.76 -10.14
CA GLY A 801 -27.99 -38.09 -9.81
C GLY A 801 -28.03 -36.68 -10.39
N THR A 802 -29.22 -36.19 -10.77
CA THR A 802 -29.37 -34.81 -11.28
C THR A 802 -29.80 -33.81 -10.23
N GLY A 803 -30.14 -34.26 -9.02
CA GLY A 803 -30.89 -33.46 -8.05
C GLY A 803 -32.25 -32.99 -8.56
N LYS A 804 -32.77 -33.59 -9.64
CA LYS A 804 -34.09 -33.30 -10.25
C LYS A 804 -34.93 -34.56 -10.45
N GLY A 805 -34.48 -35.66 -9.88
CA GLY A 805 -35.17 -36.95 -9.84
C GLY A 805 -34.85 -37.88 -11.00
N THR A 806 -33.75 -37.65 -11.71
CA THR A 806 -33.27 -38.47 -12.83
C THR A 806 -31.77 -38.73 -12.70
N PHE A 807 -31.21 -39.53 -13.62
CA PHE A 807 -29.77 -39.76 -13.70
C PHE A 807 -29.22 -39.26 -15.04
N SER A 808 -28.12 -38.51 -15.02
CA SER A 808 -27.41 -38.07 -16.22
C SER A 808 -25.91 -38.05 -15.98
N GLY A 809 -25.14 -38.74 -16.82
CA GLY A 809 -23.70 -38.91 -16.63
C GLY A 809 -23.34 -40.26 -16.02
N LYS A 810 -22.09 -40.68 -16.20
CA LYS A 810 -21.60 -42.02 -15.85
C LYS A 810 -20.12 -41.97 -15.48
N VAL A 811 -19.77 -42.54 -14.33
CA VAL A 811 -18.39 -42.87 -13.97
C VAL A 811 -18.27 -44.37 -13.83
N SER A 812 -17.28 -45.01 -14.45
CA SER A 812 -17.23 -46.47 -14.59
C SER A 812 -15.87 -47.08 -14.23
N GLY A 813 -15.89 -48.23 -13.55
CA GLY A 813 -14.74 -49.07 -13.26
C GLY A 813 -14.97 -50.51 -13.70
N SER A 814 -13.99 -51.11 -14.37
CA SER A 814 -14.09 -52.44 -14.97
C SER A 814 -13.37 -53.53 -14.16
N GLY A 815 -13.50 -54.78 -14.61
CA GLY A 815 -12.76 -55.93 -14.06
C GLY A 815 -13.56 -56.78 -13.06
N TRP A 816 -14.84 -56.50 -12.86
CA TRP A 816 -15.67 -57.19 -11.88
C TRP A 816 -16.27 -58.49 -12.44
N SER A 817 -16.50 -59.47 -11.57
CA SER A 817 -17.37 -60.59 -11.91
C SER A 817 -18.81 -60.09 -12.08
N THR A 818 -19.54 -60.59 -13.08
CA THR A 818 -20.99 -60.33 -13.22
C THR A 818 -21.84 -60.89 -12.09
N LYS A 819 -21.24 -61.70 -11.20
CA LYS A 819 -21.86 -62.23 -9.96
C LYS A 819 -21.48 -61.43 -8.71
N ALA A 820 -20.68 -60.37 -8.83
CA ALA A 820 -20.35 -59.51 -7.70
C ALA A 820 -21.61 -58.81 -7.18
N VAL A 821 -21.67 -58.60 -5.86
CA VAL A 821 -22.73 -57.82 -5.22
C VAL A 821 -22.07 -56.60 -4.58
N ALA A 822 -22.37 -55.42 -5.10
CA ALA A 822 -21.92 -54.17 -4.52
C ALA A 822 -22.94 -53.66 -3.49
N VAL A 823 -22.45 -52.93 -2.50
CA VAL A 823 -23.24 -52.23 -1.49
C VAL A 823 -22.65 -50.83 -1.40
N PRO A 824 -23.29 -49.83 -2.01
CA PRO A 824 -23.04 -48.43 -1.65
C PRO A 824 -23.23 -48.31 -0.14
N PHE A 825 -22.17 -47.91 0.58
CA PHE A 825 -22.12 -48.07 2.03
C PHE A 825 -22.24 -46.73 2.74
N GLY A 826 -21.44 -45.76 2.31
CA GLY A 826 -21.18 -44.51 3.02
C GLY A 826 -19.69 -44.41 3.39
N ASP A 827 -19.27 -43.27 3.91
CA ASP A 827 -17.86 -43.04 4.32
C ASP A 827 -17.46 -43.93 5.50
N LEU A 828 -16.65 -44.95 5.24
CA LEU A 828 -16.23 -45.95 6.22
C LEU A 828 -14.85 -45.62 6.82
N ASN A 829 -13.99 -44.91 6.08
CA ASN A 829 -12.64 -44.54 6.50
C ASN A 829 -12.47 -43.08 6.93
N ARG A 830 -13.55 -42.29 6.93
CA ARG A 830 -13.60 -40.87 7.28
C ARG A 830 -12.77 -39.97 6.38
N ASP A 831 -12.71 -40.29 5.09
CA ASP A 831 -12.05 -39.43 4.10
C ASP A 831 -13.01 -38.45 3.40
N ARG A 832 -14.26 -38.36 3.88
CA ARG A 832 -15.36 -37.55 3.34
C ARG A 832 -15.84 -38.00 1.94
N CYS A 833 -15.42 -39.18 1.49
CA CYS A 833 -15.93 -39.82 0.28
C CYS A 833 -16.73 -41.08 0.64
N ASN A 834 -17.83 -41.32 -0.06
CA ASN A 834 -18.62 -42.52 0.19
C ASN A 834 -17.90 -43.77 -0.35
N ASP A 835 -17.83 -44.82 0.47
CA ASP A 835 -17.20 -46.09 0.12
C ASP A 835 -18.19 -47.13 -0.42
N VAL A 836 -17.64 -48.18 -1.05
CA VAL A 836 -18.42 -49.30 -1.59
C VAL A 836 -17.89 -50.62 -1.05
N LEU A 837 -18.77 -51.43 -0.47
CA LEU A 837 -18.45 -52.82 -0.16
C LEU A 837 -18.78 -53.71 -1.35
N VAL A 838 -17.93 -54.68 -1.67
CA VAL A 838 -18.19 -55.64 -2.74
C VAL A 838 -17.99 -57.05 -2.21
N ARG A 839 -19.04 -57.87 -2.30
CA ARG A 839 -18.95 -59.32 -2.15
C ARG A 839 -18.49 -59.94 -3.47
N MET A 840 -17.33 -60.58 -3.41
CA MET A 840 -16.69 -61.26 -4.51
C MET A 840 -17.31 -62.64 -4.75
N SER A 841 -17.08 -63.23 -5.93
CA SER A 841 -17.58 -64.57 -6.29
C SER A 841 -17.00 -65.69 -5.41
N ASP A 842 -15.81 -65.48 -4.83
CA ASP A 842 -15.18 -66.40 -3.88
C ASP A 842 -15.79 -66.33 -2.46
N GLY A 843 -16.77 -65.45 -2.23
CA GLY A 843 -17.43 -65.27 -0.94
C GLY A 843 -16.65 -64.40 0.05
N SER A 844 -15.59 -63.72 -0.38
CA SER A 844 -14.96 -62.65 0.41
C SER A 844 -15.76 -61.35 0.31
N LEU A 845 -15.83 -60.59 1.39
CA LEU A 845 -16.33 -59.21 1.41
C LEU A 845 -15.16 -58.25 1.53
N ARG A 846 -15.14 -57.22 0.69
CA ARG A 846 -14.07 -56.22 0.61
C ARG A 846 -14.68 -54.82 0.67
N GLY A 847 -14.10 -53.93 1.46
CA GLY A 847 -14.42 -52.50 1.45
C GLY A 847 -13.44 -51.75 0.57
N TYR A 848 -13.92 -51.17 -0.52
CA TYR A 848 -13.11 -50.39 -1.45
C TYR A 848 -13.15 -48.92 -1.05
N LYS A 849 -11.96 -48.34 -0.89
CA LYS A 849 -11.78 -46.91 -0.58
C LYS A 849 -11.92 -46.11 -1.85
N VAL A 850 -13.12 -45.61 -2.11
CA VAL A 850 -13.43 -44.97 -3.40
C VAL A 850 -13.16 -43.49 -3.25
N LYS A 851 -12.08 -43.01 -3.89
CA LYS A 851 -11.84 -41.56 -3.98
C LYS A 851 -13.04 -40.88 -4.62
N CYS A 852 -13.43 -39.73 -4.07
CA CYS A 852 -14.48 -38.87 -4.59
C CYS A 852 -14.37 -38.71 -6.11
N GLY A 853 -15.49 -38.87 -6.82
CA GLY A 853 -15.54 -38.73 -8.28
C GLY A 853 -15.16 -39.96 -9.09
N LEU A 854 -14.63 -41.02 -8.48
CA LEU A 854 -14.26 -42.26 -9.16
C LEU A 854 -15.28 -43.37 -8.93
N ALA A 855 -15.33 -44.33 -9.86
CA ALA A 855 -16.12 -45.55 -9.69
C ALA A 855 -15.26 -46.72 -9.19
N PRO A 856 -15.83 -47.69 -8.44
CA PRO A 856 -15.10 -48.84 -7.95
C PRO A 856 -14.45 -49.65 -9.09
N ALA A 857 -13.15 -49.88 -8.99
CA ALA A 857 -12.40 -50.76 -9.90
C ALA A 857 -11.64 -51.84 -9.11
N THR A 858 -11.41 -53.02 -9.72
CA THR A 858 -10.75 -54.13 -9.02
C THR A 858 -9.28 -53.88 -8.68
N SER A 859 -8.65 -52.91 -9.35
CA SER A 859 -7.29 -52.45 -9.08
C SER A 859 -7.18 -51.52 -7.86
N MET A 860 -8.29 -51.00 -7.34
CA MET A 860 -8.27 -50.11 -6.18
C MET A 860 -7.92 -50.84 -4.90
N SER A 861 -7.27 -50.11 -3.98
CA SER A 861 -7.00 -50.58 -2.62
C SER A 861 -8.28 -50.93 -1.89
N TYR A 862 -8.26 -52.03 -1.15
CA TYR A 862 -9.41 -52.50 -0.39
C TYR A 862 -9.00 -53.07 0.96
N THR A 863 -9.92 -53.01 1.91
CA THR A 863 -9.84 -53.72 3.20
C THR A 863 -10.61 -55.03 3.08
N LYS A 864 -10.00 -56.17 3.42
CA LYS A 864 -10.70 -57.45 3.48
C LYS A 864 -11.52 -57.53 4.77
N LEU A 865 -12.85 -57.59 4.65
CA LEU A 865 -13.79 -57.57 5.78
C LEU A 865 -14.24 -58.96 6.25
N GLY A 866 -13.90 -60.01 5.50
CA GLY A 866 -14.09 -61.40 5.91
C GLY A 866 -14.29 -62.35 4.74
N THR A 867 -14.57 -63.61 5.07
CA THR A 867 -14.90 -64.70 4.13
C THR A 867 -16.23 -65.34 4.51
N GLY A 868 -16.78 -66.20 3.64
CA GLY A 868 -18.04 -66.91 3.92
C GLY A 868 -19.31 -66.09 3.68
N TRP A 869 -19.20 -64.93 3.04
CA TRP A 869 -20.33 -64.03 2.78
C TRP A 869 -21.33 -64.54 1.74
N ASN A 870 -21.03 -65.66 1.07
CA ASN A 870 -22.01 -66.39 0.25
C ASN A 870 -23.12 -67.04 1.09
N ALA A 871 -22.97 -67.11 2.43
CA ALA A 871 -24.04 -67.53 3.33
C ALA A 871 -25.20 -66.53 3.43
N TYR A 872 -25.02 -65.29 2.95
CA TYR A 872 -26.03 -64.23 3.01
C TYR A 872 -26.61 -63.95 1.61
N ASP A 873 -27.93 -63.91 1.46
CA ASP A 873 -28.58 -63.66 0.16
C ASP A 873 -28.96 -62.18 -0.04
N VAL A 874 -28.95 -61.39 1.03
CA VAL A 874 -29.10 -59.93 1.02
C VAL A 874 -27.92 -59.29 1.71
N LEU A 875 -27.38 -58.23 1.11
CA LEU A 875 -26.44 -57.28 1.71
C LEU A 875 -26.92 -55.87 1.37
N THR A 876 -27.08 -55.00 2.36
CA THR A 876 -27.54 -53.62 2.15
C THR A 876 -27.14 -52.70 3.32
N SER A 877 -26.92 -51.42 3.04
CA SER A 877 -26.65 -50.40 4.06
C SER A 877 -27.87 -49.50 4.26
N PRO A 878 -28.54 -49.53 5.43
CA PRO A 878 -29.56 -48.53 5.75
C PRO A 878 -28.96 -47.15 6.07
N GLY A 879 -27.64 -47.01 6.19
CA GLY A 879 -26.99 -45.86 6.83
C GLY A 879 -26.66 -46.18 8.29
N ASP A 880 -26.62 -45.15 9.15
CA ASP A 880 -26.33 -45.31 10.58
C ASP A 880 -27.55 -45.89 11.34
N LEU A 881 -27.45 -47.16 11.74
CA LEU A 881 -28.47 -47.82 12.56
C LEU A 881 -28.10 -47.80 14.05
N THR A 882 -26.83 -47.56 14.38
CA THR A 882 -26.28 -47.63 15.74
C THR A 882 -26.21 -46.29 16.47
N GLY A 883 -26.45 -45.18 15.78
CA GLY A 883 -26.41 -43.82 16.31
C GLY A 883 -24.99 -43.26 16.48
N ASP A 884 -23.98 -43.90 15.87
CA ASP A 884 -22.57 -43.53 16.01
C ASP A 884 -22.01 -42.69 14.86
N LYS A 885 -22.91 -42.25 13.95
CA LYS A 885 -22.67 -41.51 12.71
C LYS A 885 -21.86 -42.27 11.66
N ARG A 886 -21.74 -43.60 11.75
CA ARG A 886 -21.14 -44.43 10.70
C ARG A 886 -22.20 -45.29 10.03
N PRO A 887 -22.07 -45.55 8.72
CA PRO A 887 -22.97 -46.48 8.04
C PRO A 887 -22.79 -47.91 8.53
N ASP A 888 -23.87 -48.69 8.59
CA ASP A 888 -23.84 -50.09 9.03
C ASP A 888 -24.26 -51.09 7.94
N LEU A 889 -23.80 -52.35 8.04
CA LEU A 889 -24.18 -53.40 7.09
C LEU A 889 -25.29 -54.30 7.68
N LEU A 890 -26.39 -54.43 6.95
CA LEU A 890 -27.40 -55.47 7.19
C LEU A 890 -27.24 -56.63 6.21
N ALA A 891 -27.30 -57.85 6.74
CA ALA A 891 -27.26 -59.05 5.92
C ALA A 891 -28.33 -60.07 6.34
N ARG A 892 -28.97 -60.71 5.36
CA ARG A 892 -29.89 -61.84 5.62
C ARG A 892 -29.20 -63.15 5.33
N LYS A 893 -29.19 -64.07 6.29
CA LYS A 893 -28.65 -65.41 6.13
C LYS A 893 -29.59 -66.26 5.29
N ALA A 894 -29.11 -66.79 4.18
CA ALA A 894 -29.95 -67.45 3.17
C ALA A 894 -30.67 -68.69 3.71
N SER A 895 -30.01 -69.47 4.57
CA SER A 895 -30.54 -70.76 5.05
C SER A 895 -31.63 -70.64 6.13
N THR A 896 -31.64 -69.55 6.91
CA THR A 896 -32.57 -69.38 8.04
C THR A 896 -33.49 -68.18 7.88
N GLY A 897 -33.14 -67.22 7.01
CA GLY A 897 -33.80 -65.93 6.92
C GLY A 897 -33.53 -65.01 8.11
N ASP A 898 -32.60 -65.35 9.01
CA ASP A 898 -32.21 -64.44 10.09
C ASP A 898 -31.49 -63.21 9.53
N VAL A 899 -31.73 -62.04 10.13
CA VAL A 899 -31.09 -60.77 9.74
C VAL A 899 -30.08 -60.38 10.81
N TYR A 900 -28.88 -60.05 10.34
CA TYR A 900 -27.74 -59.66 11.14
C TYR A 900 -27.33 -58.22 10.83
N LEU A 901 -26.97 -57.49 11.88
CA LEU A 901 -26.28 -56.20 11.83
C LEU A 901 -24.78 -56.43 12.01
N PHE A 902 -23.99 -55.83 11.14
CA PHE A 902 -22.55 -55.71 11.26
C PHE A 902 -22.22 -54.23 11.35
N ALA A 903 -21.98 -53.77 12.58
CA ALA A 903 -21.74 -52.35 12.85
C ALA A 903 -20.36 -51.91 12.31
N ALA A 904 -20.27 -50.72 11.72
CA ALA A 904 -18.99 -50.18 11.30
C ALA A 904 -18.15 -49.70 12.50
N LYS A 905 -16.86 -50.02 12.47
CA LYS A 905 -15.89 -49.58 13.48
C LYS A 905 -15.11 -48.37 12.95
N SER A 906 -14.56 -47.59 13.87
CA SER A 906 -13.74 -46.41 13.55
C SER A 906 -12.44 -46.73 12.79
N ASP A 907 -12.02 -47.99 12.74
CA ASP A 907 -10.85 -48.45 11.97
C ASP A 907 -11.18 -48.82 10.51
N GLY A 908 -12.43 -48.60 10.07
CA GLY A 908 -12.90 -48.91 8.73
C GLY A 908 -13.19 -50.40 8.50
N THR A 909 -13.37 -51.20 9.56
CA THR A 909 -13.80 -52.60 9.47
C THR A 909 -15.18 -52.83 10.12
N LEU A 910 -15.73 -54.04 10.01
CA LEU A 910 -17.04 -54.39 10.56
C LEU A 910 -16.91 -55.21 11.86
N ALA A 911 -17.81 -54.95 12.81
CA ALA A 911 -17.97 -55.77 14.00
C ALA A 911 -18.55 -57.16 13.68
N ALA A 912 -18.46 -58.09 14.63
CA ALA A 912 -19.08 -59.40 14.49
C ALA A 912 -20.62 -59.27 14.35
N GLY A 913 -21.20 -60.09 13.46
CA GLY A 913 -22.62 -60.01 13.14
C GLY A 913 -23.52 -60.29 14.35
N LYS A 914 -24.33 -59.30 14.73
CA LYS A 914 -25.36 -59.40 15.77
C LYS A 914 -26.69 -59.75 15.11
N LYS A 915 -27.32 -60.87 15.49
CA LYS A 915 -28.67 -61.19 15.02
C LYS A 915 -29.66 -60.18 15.59
N ILE A 916 -30.40 -59.48 14.73
CA ILE A 916 -31.38 -58.45 15.14
C ILE A 916 -32.83 -58.83 14.83
N ARG A 917 -33.04 -59.79 13.92
CA ARG A 917 -34.35 -60.36 13.57
C ARG A 917 -34.22 -61.82 13.17
N SER A 918 -35.31 -62.57 13.34
CA SER A 918 -35.38 -63.98 12.95
C SER A 918 -36.42 -64.25 11.87
N ALA A 919 -36.13 -65.25 11.04
CA ALA A 919 -37.04 -65.86 10.07
C ALA A 919 -37.72 -64.88 9.09
N TRP A 920 -36.99 -63.93 8.53
CA TRP A 920 -37.44 -63.04 7.44
C TRP A 920 -37.52 -63.75 6.08
N THR A 921 -37.95 -65.01 6.06
CA THR A 921 -38.16 -65.81 4.85
C THR A 921 -39.40 -65.38 4.08
N GLY A 922 -40.32 -64.63 4.71
CA GLY A 922 -41.52 -64.03 4.10
C GLY A 922 -41.26 -62.89 3.13
N TYR A 923 -40.07 -62.30 3.18
CA TYR A 923 -39.70 -61.10 2.42
C TYR A 923 -38.91 -61.45 1.14
N THR A 924 -39.35 -60.90 0.01
CA THR A 924 -38.72 -61.07 -1.30
C THR A 924 -37.63 -60.03 -1.57
N LYS A 925 -37.71 -58.86 -0.94
CA LYS A 925 -36.71 -57.79 -0.98
C LYS A 925 -36.53 -57.22 0.41
N ILE A 926 -35.30 -56.87 0.76
CA ILE A 926 -34.92 -56.13 1.97
C ILE A 926 -33.93 -55.07 1.50
N VAL A 927 -34.20 -53.80 1.79
CA VAL A 927 -33.49 -52.65 1.24
C VAL A 927 -33.19 -51.69 2.37
N GLY A 928 -31.92 -51.32 2.54
CA GLY A 928 -31.53 -50.16 3.32
C GLY A 928 -31.89 -48.90 2.53
N ALA A 929 -32.87 -48.15 3.00
CA ALA A 929 -33.46 -47.05 2.24
C ALA A 929 -32.88 -45.68 2.62
N GLY A 930 -32.01 -45.62 3.63
CA GLY A 930 -31.59 -44.37 4.25
C GLY A 930 -32.56 -43.95 5.34
N ASP A 931 -32.36 -42.76 5.90
CA ASP A 931 -33.32 -42.14 6.80
C ASP A 931 -34.53 -41.63 5.99
N LEU A 932 -35.68 -42.31 6.13
CA LEU A 932 -36.89 -41.95 5.39
C LEU A 932 -37.78 -40.97 6.17
N ASN A 933 -37.48 -40.74 7.46
CA ASN A 933 -38.38 -40.05 8.38
C ASN A 933 -37.74 -38.82 9.07
N GLY A 934 -36.46 -38.56 8.83
CA GLY A 934 -35.72 -37.40 9.31
C GLY A 934 -35.24 -37.53 10.76
N ASP A 935 -35.22 -38.72 11.35
CA ASP A 935 -34.77 -38.93 12.74
C ASP A 935 -33.25 -39.16 12.87
N GLY A 936 -32.51 -39.12 11.75
CA GLY A 936 -31.08 -39.30 11.71
C GLY A 936 -30.64 -40.77 11.76
N HIS A 937 -31.58 -41.72 11.65
CA HIS A 937 -31.28 -43.14 11.71
C HIS A 937 -31.69 -43.85 10.42
N GLY A 938 -30.89 -44.83 10.01
CA GLY A 938 -31.15 -45.62 8.81
C GLY A 938 -32.41 -46.49 8.93
N ASP A 939 -33.30 -46.40 7.94
CA ASP A 939 -34.53 -47.18 7.85
C ASP A 939 -34.43 -48.33 6.83
N VAL A 940 -35.22 -49.38 7.05
CA VAL A 940 -35.25 -50.58 6.20
C VAL A 940 -36.63 -50.76 5.58
N LEU A 941 -36.65 -51.01 4.28
CA LEU A 941 -37.84 -51.46 3.56
C LEU A 941 -37.79 -52.96 3.33
N ALA A 942 -38.93 -53.63 3.47
CA ALA A 942 -39.08 -55.05 3.16
C ALA A 942 -40.35 -55.31 2.36
N ARG A 943 -40.24 -55.96 1.20
CA ARG A 943 -41.39 -56.34 0.37
C ARG A 943 -41.75 -57.80 0.60
N ASP A 944 -42.97 -58.09 1.03
CA ASP A 944 -43.42 -59.46 1.22
C ASP A 944 -43.80 -60.15 -0.10
N ARG A 945 -44.14 -61.45 -0.04
CA ARG A 945 -44.57 -62.23 -1.22
C ARG A 945 -45.90 -61.75 -1.81
N ALA A 946 -46.73 -61.05 -1.05
CA ALA A 946 -47.97 -60.46 -1.54
C ALA A 946 -47.74 -59.09 -2.22
N GLY A 947 -46.49 -58.62 -2.28
CA GLY A 947 -46.14 -57.32 -2.84
C GLY A 947 -46.41 -56.16 -1.88
N THR A 948 -46.71 -56.41 -0.60
CA THR A 948 -46.83 -55.32 0.37
C THR A 948 -45.44 -54.82 0.74
N LEU A 949 -45.23 -53.51 0.62
CA LEU A 949 -44.01 -52.83 1.05
C LEU A 949 -44.18 -52.38 2.50
N TRP A 950 -43.28 -52.84 3.36
CA TRP A 950 -43.23 -52.51 4.78
C TRP A 950 -41.99 -51.68 5.09
N ARG A 951 -42.11 -50.70 5.98
CA ARG A 951 -41.01 -49.93 6.55
C ARG A 951 -40.73 -50.38 7.97
N TYR A 952 -39.46 -50.44 8.33
CA TYR A 952 -38.94 -50.67 9.66
C TYR A 952 -38.04 -49.50 10.01
N ASN A 953 -38.44 -48.69 10.98
CA ASN A 953 -37.61 -47.54 11.36
C ASN A 953 -36.40 -47.99 12.18
N GLY A 954 -35.30 -47.27 12.06
CA GLY A 954 -34.16 -47.38 12.97
C GLY A 954 -34.52 -47.01 14.42
N LEU A 955 -33.77 -47.56 15.38
CA LEU A 955 -33.82 -47.17 16.79
C LEU A 955 -32.58 -46.40 17.26
N GLY A 956 -31.57 -46.22 16.40
CA GLY A 956 -30.31 -45.58 16.77
C GLY A 956 -29.48 -46.36 17.79
N ASN A 957 -29.71 -47.67 17.92
CA ASN A 957 -28.98 -48.55 18.84
C ASN A 957 -28.67 -49.93 18.20
N GLY A 958 -28.74 -50.00 16.87
CA GLY A 958 -28.53 -51.19 16.07
C GLY A 958 -29.76 -52.09 15.96
N LEU A 959 -30.95 -51.64 16.38
CA LEU A 959 -32.20 -52.39 16.25
C LEU A 959 -33.21 -51.63 15.39
N LEU A 960 -34.25 -52.35 14.95
CA LEU A 960 -35.38 -51.81 14.19
C LEU A 960 -36.64 -51.73 15.07
N LYS A 961 -37.59 -50.88 14.71
CA LYS A 961 -38.97 -50.88 15.25
C LYS A 961 -39.82 -52.01 14.64
N ASP A 962 -41.10 -52.06 15.01
CA ASP A 962 -42.09 -52.89 14.33
C ASP A 962 -42.45 -52.33 12.95
N ARG A 963 -42.94 -53.21 12.07
CA ARG A 963 -43.21 -52.87 10.68
C ARG A 963 -44.43 -51.95 10.52
N VAL A 964 -44.30 -50.94 9.66
CA VAL A 964 -45.38 -50.05 9.23
C VAL A 964 -45.67 -50.31 7.75
N LYS A 965 -46.93 -50.43 7.37
CA LYS A 965 -47.31 -50.62 5.96
C LYS A 965 -47.08 -49.32 5.20
N VAL A 966 -46.32 -49.38 4.10
CA VAL A 966 -46.12 -48.25 3.18
C VAL A 966 -47.10 -48.36 2.02
N PHE A 967 -47.05 -49.48 1.28
CA PHE A 967 -47.95 -49.74 0.15
C PHE A 967 -48.46 -51.19 0.15
N GLY A 968 -49.71 -51.41 -0.24
CA GLY A 968 -50.27 -52.74 -0.50
C GLY A 968 -50.19 -53.11 -1.97
N GLY A 969 -49.93 -54.39 -2.29
CA GLY A 969 -49.94 -54.90 -3.67
C GLY A 969 -48.99 -54.18 -4.63
N TRP A 970 -47.91 -53.60 -4.10
CA TRP A 970 -47.04 -52.67 -4.80
C TRP A 970 -45.90 -53.37 -5.52
N GLY A 971 -45.74 -53.04 -6.80
CA GLY A 971 -44.53 -53.37 -7.54
C GLY A 971 -44.28 -54.87 -7.72
N SER A 972 -45.33 -55.68 -7.91
CA SER A 972 -45.17 -57.14 -8.16
C SER A 972 -44.27 -57.45 -9.36
N GLY A 973 -44.26 -56.57 -10.37
CA GLY A 973 -43.37 -56.65 -11.53
C GLY A 973 -41.94 -56.13 -11.31
N TYR A 974 -41.62 -55.60 -10.12
CA TYR A 974 -40.28 -55.09 -9.83
C TYR A 974 -39.32 -56.19 -9.40
N ASP A 975 -38.22 -56.32 -10.13
CA ASP A 975 -37.14 -57.25 -9.84
C ASP A 975 -36.00 -56.60 -9.04
N VAL A 976 -35.92 -55.27 -9.04
CA VAL A 976 -35.00 -54.44 -8.24
C VAL A 976 -35.76 -53.36 -7.48
N ILE A 977 -35.39 -53.14 -6.22
CA ILE A 977 -35.79 -51.98 -5.40
C ILE A 977 -34.54 -51.55 -4.63
N VAL A 978 -34.17 -50.26 -4.70
CA VAL A 978 -33.02 -49.68 -4.01
C VAL A 978 -33.31 -48.25 -3.55
N GLY A 979 -32.66 -47.83 -2.48
CA GLY A 979 -32.69 -46.44 -2.00
C GLY A 979 -31.42 -45.71 -2.44
N PRO A 980 -31.42 -44.94 -3.54
CA PRO A 980 -30.24 -44.23 -4.03
C PRO A 980 -29.84 -42.99 -3.22
N GLY A 981 -30.54 -42.66 -2.13
CA GLY A 981 -30.40 -41.35 -1.48
C GLY A 981 -31.37 -40.33 -2.08
N ASP A 982 -31.11 -39.04 -1.86
CA ASP A 982 -31.92 -37.96 -2.43
C ASP A 982 -31.48 -37.67 -3.86
N ILE A 983 -32.29 -38.08 -4.84
CA ILE A 983 -32.02 -37.81 -6.25
C ILE A 983 -32.85 -36.64 -6.78
N THR A 984 -33.78 -36.10 -5.97
CA THR A 984 -34.68 -35.00 -6.31
C THR A 984 -34.26 -33.64 -5.76
N GLY A 985 -33.23 -33.61 -4.91
CA GLY A 985 -32.63 -32.40 -4.35
C GLY A 985 -33.52 -31.72 -3.31
N ASP A 986 -34.44 -32.45 -2.68
CA ASP A 986 -35.39 -31.94 -1.68
C ASP A 986 -35.07 -32.37 -0.24
N GLY A 987 -33.88 -32.91 -0.03
CA GLY A 987 -33.32 -33.33 1.25
C GLY A 987 -33.86 -34.67 1.75
N LYS A 988 -34.62 -35.41 0.93
CA LYS A 988 -35.31 -36.64 1.37
C LYS A 988 -34.87 -37.82 0.53
N ALA A 989 -34.61 -38.94 1.18
CA ALA A 989 -34.22 -40.16 0.50
C ALA A 989 -35.34 -40.71 -0.40
N ASP A 990 -35.01 -40.98 -1.66
CA ASP A 990 -35.91 -41.48 -2.68
C ASP A 990 -35.83 -43.01 -2.82
N LEU A 991 -36.76 -43.56 -3.60
CA LEU A 991 -36.78 -44.98 -3.96
C LEU A 991 -36.70 -45.14 -5.47
N VAL A 992 -35.80 -46.00 -5.94
CA VAL A 992 -35.70 -46.40 -7.34
C VAL A 992 -36.00 -47.89 -7.49
N SER A 993 -36.81 -48.23 -8.49
CA SER A 993 -37.23 -49.60 -8.79
C SER A 993 -37.11 -49.89 -10.27
N ARG A 994 -36.77 -51.13 -10.61
CA ARG A 994 -36.76 -51.63 -11.99
C ARG A 994 -37.80 -52.74 -12.16
N ASP A 995 -38.53 -52.74 -13.27
CA ASP A 995 -39.37 -53.86 -13.68
C ASP A 995 -38.63 -54.87 -14.59
N GLY A 996 -39.23 -56.05 -14.77
CA GLY A 996 -38.65 -57.10 -15.62
C GLY A 996 -38.47 -56.72 -17.10
N SER A 997 -39.09 -55.63 -17.57
CA SER A 997 -38.90 -55.09 -18.92
C SER A 997 -37.77 -54.04 -18.99
N GLY A 998 -37.10 -53.76 -17.88
CA GLY A 998 -36.01 -52.79 -17.82
C GLY A 998 -36.47 -51.33 -17.73
N ASN A 999 -37.73 -51.05 -17.39
CA ASN A 999 -38.15 -49.69 -17.06
C ASN A 999 -37.75 -49.36 -15.62
N VAL A 1000 -37.25 -48.14 -15.44
CA VAL A 1000 -36.83 -47.62 -14.13
C VAL A 1000 -37.82 -46.57 -13.66
N TRP A 1001 -38.24 -46.70 -12.41
CA TRP A 1001 -39.23 -45.86 -11.76
C TRP A 1001 -38.64 -45.23 -10.50
N ARG A 1002 -38.93 -43.96 -10.27
CA ARG A 1002 -38.64 -43.24 -9.02
C ARG A 1002 -39.94 -43.04 -8.25
N ASN A 1003 -39.90 -43.22 -6.94
CA ASN A 1003 -40.89 -42.72 -6.00
C ASN A 1003 -40.20 -41.71 -5.08
N ASN A 1004 -40.72 -40.48 -5.01
CA ASN A 1004 -40.11 -39.43 -4.16
C ASN A 1004 -40.31 -39.75 -2.69
N GLY A 1005 -39.29 -39.56 -1.86
CA GLY A 1005 -39.46 -39.56 -0.41
C GLY A 1005 -40.39 -38.43 0.04
N ASP A 1006 -41.21 -38.67 1.05
CA ASP A 1006 -41.99 -37.59 1.70
C ASP A 1006 -41.34 -37.04 2.96
N GLY A 1007 -40.25 -37.68 3.42
CA GLY A 1007 -39.53 -37.35 4.66
C GLY A 1007 -40.31 -37.73 5.93
N LYS A 1008 -41.38 -38.50 5.80
CA LYS A 1008 -42.26 -38.99 6.89
C LYS A 1008 -42.34 -40.52 6.88
N GLY A 1009 -41.42 -41.16 6.17
CA GLY A 1009 -41.32 -42.60 6.00
C GLY A 1009 -42.23 -43.18 4.90
N SER A 1010 -42.76 -42.39 3.99
CA SER A 1010 -43.51 -42.90 2.82
C SER A 1010 -42.99 -42.28 1.52
N PHE A 1011 -43.65 -42.60 0.42
CA PHE A 1011 -43.27 -42.10 -0.90
C PHE A 1011 -44.46 -41.59 -1.73
N GLY A 1012 -44.18 -40.66 -2.63
CA GLY A 1012 -45.14 -40.18 -3.62
C GLY A 1012 -45.43 -41.18 -4.75
N ALA A 1013 -46.24 -40.76 -5.71
CA ALA A 1013 -46.54 -41.56 -6.91
C ALA A 1013 -45.27 -41.87 -7.73
N ARG A 1014 -45.26 -43.03 -8.40
CA ARG A 1014 -44.11 -43.43 -9.22
C ARG A 1014 -44.03 -42.61 -10.50
N VAL A 1015 -42.82 -42.26 -10.91
CA VAL A 1015 -42.51 -41.61 -12.20
C VAL A 1015 -41.51 -42.47 -12.95
N LYS A 1016 -41.75 -42.73 -14.24
CA LYS A 1016 -40.79 -43.45 -15.09
C LYS A 1016 -39.63 -42.51 -15.42
N ILE A 1017 -38.41 -42.93 -15.10
CA ILE A 1017 -37.21 -42.09 -15.26
C ILE A 1017 -36.22 -42.66 -16.28
N ALA A 1018 -36.30 -43.96 -16.61
CA ALA A 1018 -35.50 -44.56 -17.69
C ALA A 1018 -36.16 -45.84 -18.26
N GLY A 1019 -35.61 -46.34 -19.37
CA GLY A 1019 -35.95 -47.63 -19.98
C GLY A 1019 -34.73 -48.29 -20.60
N GLY A 1020 -34.82 -49.57 -20.96
CA GLY A 1020 -33.71 -50.31 -21.57
C GLY A 1020 -32.70 -50.89 -20.58
N TRP A 1021 -33.00 -50.92 -19.29
CA TRP A 1021 -32.07 -51.31 -18.23
C TRP A 1021 -32.06 -52.81 -17.92
N GLN A 1022 -32.66 -53.66 -18.76
CA GLN A 1022 -32.63 -55.12 -18.65
C GLN A 1022 -31.21 -55.71 -18.81
N GLY A 1023 -30.28 -54.96 -19.42
CA GLY A 1023 -28.88 -55.37 -19.57
C GLY A 1023 -28.05 -55.28 -18.29
N TYR A 1024 -28.49 -54.52 -17.28
CA TYR A 1024 -27.81 -54.43 -15.99
C TYR A 1024 -28.11 -55.66 -15.14
N LYS A 1025 -27.06 -56.38 -14.74
CA LYS A 1025 -27.14 -57.56 -13.87
C LYS A 1025 -27.36 -57.18 -12.41
N GLY A 1026 -26.88 -56.01 -12.00
CA GLY A 1026 -27.10 -55.44 -10.67
C GLY A 1026 -27.42 -53.96 -10.75
N ILE A 1027 -28.27 -53.51 -9.84
CA ILE A 1027 -28.57 -52.11 -9.57
C ILE A 1027 -28.63 -52.05 -8.03
N PHE A 1028 -27.79 -51.20 -7.45
CA PHE A 1028 -27.51 -51.15 -6.02
C PHE A 1028 -27.73 -49.74 -5.48
#